data_AF-A0A543K375-F1
#
_entry.id   AF-A0A543K375-F1
#
_cell.length_a   1.000
_cell.length_b   1.000
_cell.length_c   1.000
_cell.angle_alpha   90.00
_cell.angle_beta   90.00
_cell.angle_gamma   90.00
#
_symmetry.space_group_name_H-M   'P 1'
#
loop_
_entity.id
_entity.type
_entity.pdbx_description
1 polymer ?
#
loop_
_entity_poly.entity_id
_entity_poly.type
_entity_poly.pdbx_seq_one_letter_code
_entity_poly.pdbx_strand_id
1 'polypeptide(L)'
;MSCEGLNPMPQARAFRRSPDEVMRLARMGCSHPTRLSFLRQLLRRMQAEGWRFDRPVWEIDAKGVGRAVYRAIGPERTYSLVVFAHDLPPEARSDRVIATAWDATFALFDGTPDAAGLDRLAANVPLQEAGRISPRELSLSRANRSVRLFDHVVERLAAGAQPDVALLLETGYLMRTTAVYGSGKFGAADRAAIAQRPELSAPFQAEMLSVWLTRAFTVDLVEHLARARGGDKAARLAPDLKRGLGVGNSTGLGMAPFVIRHPVLLNNWMLAREEALARVRAQTGAAELAGFQAALDAARHNADLWTSAHDIQRAKLADLRDGLTRLAAHVAQGWDKNAAHPWDDLWRWGQDALPLEAQEALLAAMLEPHGDLIDGLGDCMDADEDAYFPINGAMKLGELRAIMQAHYGWALGVDYSTRNQCARFWYVSEDKLEPRLGERHEEPGAERELPLDTGRQAAALWQALQGQPDDLPVAHLLLAAPEHRPAVRRAQITARHPFAEIRDNLIADDMLPIDILRCKLAFFGATRFDPRSDRWVRISLFQGAPYPDQLGGISAKMPKGRITPTGQSRRVNGQLTTGLSLSETEALCAKAVRGAGFEWGFAQEAARAATWLTAHGVAGCTLLLRWLQMNPINTASPRPDDWQSSSLKCPLHVGVALVDHVNLPELTMQDRLCVMNVVLPGLLLPLIALSAQRRGGGGVTVAMQDTSIQLHALGTIASAAALASFCAKPVGDLTLTFDHSTPAPDTIAPRLLSAPVNDAHALKELEALALRVTVPSSGRSLGGAGGQGGDND
;
A
#
# COMPACT_ATOMS: atom_id res chain seq x y z
N MET A 1 12.95 11.94 -1.88
CA MET A 1 13.58 13.15 -1.30
C MET A 1 13.59 13.00 0.20
N SER A 2 14.72 13.17 0.90
CA SER A 2 14.69 13.30 2.36
C SER A 2 14.27 14.73 2.70
N CYS A 3 13.27 14.90 3.55
CA CYS A 3 12.81 16.24 3.97
C CYS A 3 13.82 16.97 4.87
N GLU A 4 15.03 16.43 5.07
CA GLU A 4 16.10 17.05 5.84
C GLU A 4 16.58 18.36 5.19
N GLY A 5 16.70 18.41 3.86
CA GLY A 5 17.11 19.63 3.14
C GLY A 5 16.05 20.74 3.12
N LEU A 6 14.83 20.43 3.54
CA LEU A 6 13.69 21.35 3.61
C LEU A 6 13.16 21.48 5.04
N ASN A 7 13.90 21.00 6.06
CA ASN A 7 13.41 21.04 7.43
C ASN A 7 13.50 22.48 7.96
N PRO A 8 12.37 23.20 8.17
CA PRO A 8 12.41 24.56 8.70
C PRO A 8 12.87 24.60 10.17
N MET A 9 13.00 23.45 10.84
CA MET A 9 13.32 23.33 12.26
C MET A 9 14.34 22.22 12.55
N PRO A 10 15.59 22.28 12.02
CA PRO A 10 16.59 21.23 12.21
C PRO A 10 16.89 20.92 13.68
N GLN A 11 16.77 21.90 14.57
CA GLN A 11 16.91 21.75 16.02
C GLN A 11 15.87 20.81 16.65
N ALA A 12 14.71 20.62 16.02
CA ALA A 12 13.68 19.70 16.49
C ALA A 12 14.18 18.25 16.54
N ARG A 13 15.19 17.89 15.75
CA ARG A 13 15.77 16.54 15.70
C ARG A 13 16.16 16.00 17.09
N ALA A 14 16.59 16.86 18.02
CA ALA A 14 16.94 16.46 19.39
C ALA A 14 15.75 15.92 20.20
N PHE A 15 14.52 16.27 19.82
CA PHE A 15 13.27 15.84 20.45
C PHE A 15 12.62 14.64 19.73
N ARG A 16 13.26 14.09 18.69
CA ARG A 16 12.71 12.94 17.96
C ARG A 16 12.96 11.65 18.74
N ARG A 17 11.94 10.81 18.86
CA ARG A 17 12.04 9.50 19.51
C ARG A 17 12.88 8.53 18.68
N SER A 18 13.54 7.59 19.36
CA SER A 18 14.30 6.53 18.70
C SER A 18 13.36 5.54 17.99
N PRO A 19 13.74 4.97 16.84
CA PRO A 19 12.99 3.88 16.24
C PRO A 19 12.88 2.63 17.15
N ASP A 20 13.81 2.42 18.09
CA ASP A 20 13.70 1.35 19.09
C ASP A 20 12.52 1.53 20.05
N GLU A 21 12.07 2.76 20.24
CA GLU A 21 10.86 3.08 21.00
C GLU A 21 9.61 2.99 20.11
N VAL A 22 9.68 3.58 18.91
CA VAL A 22 8.51 3.82 18.04
C VAL A 22 8.08 2.57 17.28
N MET A 23 9.03 1.78 16.77
CA MET A 23 8.76 0.67 15.84
C MET A 23 8.46 -0.66 16.55
N ARG A 24 7.99 -0.59 17.79
CA ARG A 24 7.57 -1.76 18.59
C ARG A 24 6.08 -1.98 18.40
N LEU A 25 5.65 -3.22 18.14
CA LEU A 25 4.27 -3.59 17.85
C LEU A 25 3.31 -3.09 18.94
N ALA A 26 3.67 -3.26 20.21
CA ALA A 26 2.83 -2.78 21.32
C ALA A 26 2.53 -1.27 21.24
N ARG A 27 3.50 -0.44 20.80
CA ARG A 27 3.31 1.00 20.62
C ARG A 27 2.61 1.33 19.30
N MET A 28 3.00 0.69 18.20
CA MET A 28 2.33 0.83 16.90
C MET A 28 0.82 0.50 17.01
N GLY A 29 0.49 -0.53 17.78
CA GLY A 29 -0.87 -0.96 18.14
C GLY A 29 -1.61 -0.08 19.14
N CYS A 30 -1.03 1.06 19.52
CA CYS A 30 -1.66 2.13 20.31
C CYS A 30 -1.88 3.40 19.46
N SER A 31 -1.63 3.36 18.15
CA SER A 31 -1.73 4.55 17.29
C SER A 31 -3.15 5.15 17.26
N HIS A 32 -3.21 6.48 17.25
CA HIS A 32 -4.41 7.30 17.08
C HIS A 32 -4.28 8.18 15.82
N PRO A 33 -5.41 8.57 15.19
CA PRO A 33 -5.36 9.43 14.02
C PRO A 33 -4.83 10.81 14.40
N THR A 34 -4.06 11.41 13.50
CA THR A 34 -3.42 12.71 13.69
C THR A 34 -3.78 13.63 12.54
N ARG A 35 -3.29 14.88 12.53
CA ARG A 35 -3.44 15.76 11.37
C ARG A 35 -2.88 15.15 10.09
N LEU A 36 -1.87 14.28 10.19
CA LEU A 36 -1.25 13.58 9.07
C LEU A 36 -2.07 12.40 8.54
N SER A 37 -3.21 12.06 9.15
CA SER A 37 -4.03 10.97 8.62
C SER A 37 -4.56 11.28 7.21
N PHE A 38 -4.49 10.30 6.31
CA PHE A 38 -4.74 10.46 4.86
C PHE A 38 -6.10 11.05 4.55
N LEU A 39 -7.16 10.61 5.24
CA LEU A 39 -8.49 11.18 5.04
C LEU A 39 -8.55 12.65 5.45
N ARG A 40 -7.77 13.06 6.46
CA ARG A 40 -7.76 14.45 6.94
C ARG A 40 -6.95 15.34 6.00
N GLN A 41 -5.85 14.83 5.46
CA GLN A 41 -5.11 15.50 4.39
C GLN A 41 -6.01 15.75 3.17
N LEU A 42 -6.74 14.72 2.72
CA LEU A 42 -7.68 14.84 1.61
C LEU A 42 -8.73 15.93 1.86
N LEU A 43 -9.40 15.89 3.02
CA LEU A 43 -10.45 16.85 3.36
C LEU A 43 -9.94 18.29 3.44
N ARG A 44 -8.79 18.51 4.11
CA ARG A 44 -8.15 19.84 4.17
C ARG A 44 -7.79 20.35 2.79
N ARG A 45 -7.24 19.48 1.93
CA ARG A 45 -6.90 19.85 0.56
C ARG A 45 -8.12 20.24 -0.26
N MET A 46 -9.16 19.39 -0.28
CA MET A 46 -10.39 19.67 -1.03
C MET A 46 -11.02 21.00 -0.60
N GLN A 47 -10.97 21.31 0.70
CA GLN A 47 -11.44 22.60 1.22
C GLN A 47 -10.54 23.76 0.77
N ALA A 48 -9.22 23.65 0.94
CA ALA A 48 -8.26 24.71 0.60
C ALA A 48 -8.25 25.04 -0.90
N GLU A 49 -8.38 24.03 -1.76
CA GLU A 49 -8.42 24.17 -3.22
C GLU A 49 -9.83 24.48 -3.76
N GLY A 50 -10.86 24.55 -2.89
CA GLY A 50 -12.23 24.88 -3.29
C GLY A 50 -12.86 23.88 -4.25
N TRP A 51 -12.67 22.58 -3.99
CA TRP A 51 -13.25 21.52 -4.82
C TRP A 51 -14.78 21.59 -4.83
N ARG A 52 -15.37 21.30 -5.98
CA ARG A 52 -16.83 21.28 -6.18
C ARG A 52 -17.32 19.86 -6.35
N PHE A 53 -18.57 19.62 -5.95
CA PHE A 53 -19.16 18.28 -6.01
C PHE A 53 -20.54 18.32 -6.66
N ASP A 54 -20.81 17.36 -7.54
CA ASP A 54 -22.15 17.17 -8.11
C ASP A 54 -22.46 15.69 -8.37
N ARG A 55 -23.71 15.41 -8.76
CA ARG A 55 -24.21 14.05 -9.00
C ARG A 55 -24.94 14.01 -10.35
N PRO A 56 -24.22 13.93 -11.47
CA PRO A 56 -24.81 14.08 -12.80
C PRO A 56 -25.70 12.90 -13.22
N VAL A 57 -25.58 11.74 -12.57
CA VAL A 57 -26.40 10.55 -12.86
C VAL A 57 -27.00 10.04 -11.56
N TRP A 58 -28.32 9.87 -11.56
CA TRP A 58 -29.10 9.19 -10.52
C TRP A 58 -30.21 8.38 -11.20
N GLU A 59 -29.89 7.14 -11.52
CA GLU A 59 -30.79 6.17 -12.17
C GLU A 59 -31.04 5.01 -11.21
N ILE A 60 -31.45 5.34 -9.97
CA ILE A 60 -31.78 4.38 -8.92
C ILE A 60 -33.31 4.28 -8.83
N ASP A 61 -33.84 3.06 -8.95
CA ASP A 61 -35.28 2.79 -8.93
C ASP A 61 -35.87 2.84 -7.50
N ALA A 62 -37.18 2.62 -7.37
CA ALA A 62 -37.87 2.62 -6.08
C ALA A 62 -37.44 1.48 -5.13
N LYS A 63 -36.72 0.46 -5.63
CA LYS A 63 -36.16 -0.65 -4.84
C LYS A 63 -34.71 -0.40 -4.44
N GLY A 64 -34.11 0.71 -4.89
CA GLY A 64 -32.72 1.04 -4.61
C GLY A 64 -31.73 0.37 -5.56
N VAL A 65 -32.19 -0.09 -6.74
CA VAL A 65 -31.38 -0.77 -7.76
C VAL A 65 -31.08 0.19 -8.90
N GLY A 66 -29.86 0.18 -9.43
CA GLY A 66 -29.49 0.95 -10.62
C GLY A 66 -28.08 1.54 -10.52
N ARG A 67 -27.87 2.72 -11.13
CA ARG A 67 -26.55 3.38 -11.14
C ARG A 67 -26.59 4.85 -10.76
N ALA A 68 -25.47 5.34 -10.23
CA ALA A 68 -25.27 6.75 -9.93
C ALA A 68 -23.82 7.18 -10.23
N VAL A 69 -23.60 8.47 -10.43
CA VAL A 69 -22.26 9.05 -10.62
C VAL A 69 -22.13 10.27 -9.72
N TYR A 70 -21.06 10.32 -8.93
CA TYR A 70 -20.67 11.48 -8.10
C TYR A 70 -19.36 12.04 -8.61
N ARG A 71 -19.29 13.33 -8.92
CA ARG A 71 -18.04 13.97 -9.37
C ARG A 71 -17.44 14.82 -8.27
N ALA A 72 -16.13 14.67 -8.10
CA ALA A 72 -15.25 15.56 -7.36
C ALA A 72 -14.45 16.38 -8.38
N ILE A 73 -14.72 17.67 -8.45
CA ILE A 73 -14.18 18.60 -9.45
C ILE A 73 -13.14 19.47 -8.75
N GLY A 74 -11.86 19.11 -8.91
CA GLY A 74 -10.73 19.90 -8.45
C GLY A 74 -10.33 20.98 -9.46
N PRO A 75 -9.25 21.74 -9.16
CA PRO A 75 -8.75 22.80 -10.03
C PRO A 75 -8.30 22.31 -11.41
N GLU A 76 -7.60 21.17 -11.46
CA GLU A 76 -7.03 20.62 -12.70
C GLU A 76 -7.81 19.42 -13.25
N ARG A 77 -8.35 18.58 -12.37
CA ARG A 77 -8.90 17.27 -12.72
C ARG A 77 -10.27 17.04 -12.08
N THR A 78 -11.02 16.13 -12.69
CA THR A 78 -12.28 15.63 -12.15
C THR A 78 -12.15 14.14 -11.91
N TYR A 79 -12.62 13.66 -10.78
CA TYR A 79 -12.71 12.24 -10.45
C TYR A 79 -14.18 11.88 -10.22
N SER A 80 -14.62 10.73 -10.73
CA SER A 80 -16.02 10.33 -10.63
C SER A 80 -16.16 8.98 -9.94
N LEU A 81 -16.87 8.94 -8.81
CA LEU A 81 -17.32 7.67 -8.25
C LEU A 81 -18.52 7.17 -9.06
N VAL A 82 -18.34 6.07 -9.78
CA VAL A 82 -19.41 5.33 -10.45
C VAL A 82 -19.94 4.29 -9.48
N VAL A 83 -21.26 4.27 -9.29
CA VAL A 83 -21.95 3.40 -8.33
C VAL A 83 -22.90 2.48 -9.08
N PHE A 84 -22.90 1.20 -8.71
CA PHE A 84 -23.91 0.22 -9.09
C PHE A 84 -24.54 -0.34 -7.82
N ALA A 85 -25.84 -0.11 -7.65
CA ALA A 85 -26.63 -0.62 -6.54
C ALA A 85 -27.45 -1.83 -7.00
N HIS A 86 -27.42 -2.89 -6.20
CA HIS A 86 -27.99 -4.19 -6.54
C HIS A 86 -29.08 -4.58 -5.55
N ASP A 87 -29.97 -5.46 -5.98
CA ASP A 87 -30.86 -6.17 -5.07
C ASP A 87 -30.13 -7.41 -4.56
N LEU A 88 -29.97 -7.50 -3.23
CA LEU A 88 -29.31 -8.62 -2.58
C LEU A 88 -30.18 -9.05 -1.39
N PRO A 89 -30.66 -10.29 -1.37
CA PRO A 89 -31.46 -10.77 -0.24
C PRO A 89 -30.61 -10.87 1.04
N PRO A 90 -31.18 -10.67 2.24
CA PRO A 90 -30.44 -10.63 3.50
C PRO A 90 -29.54 -11.84 3.77
N GLU A 91 -30.01 -13.03 3.42
CA GLU A 91 -29.28 -14.30 3.58
C GLU A 91 -28.04 -14.43 2.70
N ALA A 92 -27.93 -13.62 1.63
CA ALA A 92 -26.78 -13.59 0.74
C ALA A 92 -25.73 -12.53 1.15
N ARG A 93 -26.02 -11.69 2.17
CA ARG A 93 -25.09 -10.68 2.67
C ARG A 93 -23.99 -11.32 3.50
N SER A 94 -22.74 -11.03 3.13
CA SER A 94 -21.57 -11.42 3.91
C SER A 94 -20.54 -10.30 3.91
N ASP A 95 -20.05 -9.96 5.10
CA ASP A 95 -19.00 -8.96 5.26
C ASP A 95 -17.61 -9.47 4.90
N ARG A 96 -17.54 -10.71 4.43
CA ARG A 96 -16.30 -11.34 4.03
C ARG A 96 -15.97 -10.94 2.61
N VAL A 97 -14.68 -10.82 2.35
CA VAL A 97 -14.13 -10.59 1.01
C VAL A 97 -14.57 -11.67 0.01
N ILE A 98 -14.99 -12.84 0.50
CA ILE A 98 -15.30 -14.04 -0.28
C ILE A 98 -16.72 -14.11 -0.81
N ALA A 99 -17.56 -13.14 -0.45
CA ALA A 99 -18.89 -13.04 -1.02
C ALA A 99 -18.80 -12.99 -2.56
N THR A 100 -19.86 -13.38 -3.25
CA THR A 100 -19.94 -13.28 -4.72
C THR A 100 -20.93 -12.20 -5.17
N ALA A 101 -21.61 -11.54 -4.23
CA ALA A 101 -22.57 -10.48 -4.47
C ALA A 101 -22.58 -9.48 -3.31
N TRP A 102 -22.93 -8.22 -3.63
CA TRP A 102 -22.94 -7.09 -2.68
C TRP A 102 -24.10 -6.15 -2.96
N ASP A 103 -24.60 -5.45 -1.94
CA ASP A 103 -25.67 -4.45 -2.12
C ASP A 103 -25.22 -3.28 -3.02
N ALA A 104 -23.92 -2.96 -3.04
CA ALA A 104 -23.37 -1.94 -3.93
C ALA A 104 -21.91 -2.23 -4.33
N THR A 105 -21.57 -1.90 -5.57
CA THR A 105 -20.20 -1.92 -6.09
C THR A 105 -19.83 -0.57 -6.71
N PHE A 106 -18.54 -0.24 -6.68
CA PHE A 106 -18.07 1.10 -7.02
C PHE A 106 -16.78 1.04 -7.83
N ALA A 107 -16.58 2.04 -8.68
CA ALA A 107 -15.29 2.34 -9.30
C ALA A 107 -15.01 3.84 -9.26
N LEU A 108 -13.81 4.25 -8.84
CA LEU A 108 -13.36 5.63 -8.96
C LEU A 108 -12.73 5.84 -10.34
N PHE A 109 -13.42 6.59 -11.19
CA PHE A 109 -13.03 6.88 -12.56
C PHE A 109 -12.22 8.18 -12.66
N ASP A 110 -11.16 8.16 -13.45
CA ASP A 110 -10.32 9.32 -13.80
C ASP A 110 -10.99 10.13 -14.92
N GLY A 111 -11.65 11.23 -14.56
CA GLY A 111 -12.48 12.05 -15.44
C GLY A 111 -13.98 11.88 -15.17
N THR A 112 -14.80 12.16 -16.20
CA THR A 112 -16.24 11.90 -16.21
C THR A 112 -16.53 10.81 -17.24
N PRO A 113 -17.14 9.67 -16.86
CA PRO A 113 -17.47 8.60 -17.80
C PRO A 113 -18.60 9.02 -18.75
N ASP A 114 -18.52 8.58 -20.00
CA ASP A 114 -19.62 8.64 -20.96
C ASP A 114 -20.53 7.40 -20.83
N ALA A 115 -21.62 7.35 -21.61
CA ALA A 115 -22.58 6.24 -21.55
C ALA A 115 -21.92 4.88 -21.82
N ALA A 116 -21.04 4.80 -22.83
CA ALA A 116 -20.31 3.57 -23.15
C ALA A 116 -19.37 3.15 -22.01
N GLY A 117 -18.72 4.11 -21.35
CA GLY A 117 -17.92 3.88 -20.15
C GLY A 117 -18.74 3.33 -19.00
N LEU A 118 -19.93 3.89 -18.76
CA LEU A 118 -20.85 3.41 -17.72
C LEU A 118 -21.35 1.99 -18.01
N ASP A 119 -21.74 1.68 -19.25
CA ASP A 119 -22.24 0.36 -19.64
C ASP A 119 -21.14 -0.70 -19.52
N ARG A 120 -19.90 -0.37 -19.90
CA ARG A 120 -18.73 -1.25 -19.69
C ARG A 120 -18.50 -1.52 -18.21
N LEU A 121 -18.53 -0.48 -17.38
CA LEU A 121 -18.32 -0.61 -15.94
C LEU A 121 -19.45 -1.42 -15.29
N ALA A 122 -20.70 -1.23 -15.72
CA ALA A 122 -21.84 -2.02 -15.23
C ALA A 122 -21.66 -3.51 -15.48
N ALA A 123 -21.07 -3.88 -16.63
CA ALA A 123 -20.81 -5.27 -16.99
C ALA A 123 -19.62 -5.91 -16.23
N ASN A 124 -18.72 -5.13 -15.62
CA ASN A 124 -17.45 -5.63 -15.08
C ASN A 124 -17.26 -5.38 -13.58
N VAL A 125 -17.62 -4.21 -13.07
CA VAL A 125 -17.40 -3.82 -11.68
C VAL A 125 -18.13 -4.76 -10.70
N PRO A 126 -19.39 -5.22 -10.95
CA PRO A 126 -20.05 -6.18 -10.08
C PRO A 126 -19.38 -7.56 -10.03
N LEU A 127 -18.65 -7.97 -11.08
CA LEU A 127 -18.01 -9.28 -11.17
C LEU A 127 -16.74 -9.41 -10.28
N GLN A 128 -16.19 -8.28 -9.83
CA GLN A 128 -15.01 -8.22 -8.94
C GLN A 128 -13.83 -9.06 -9.47
N GLU A 129 -13.46 -10.15 -8.79
CA GLU A 129 -12.36 -11.03 -9.17
C GLU A 129 -12.54 -11.66 -10.57
N ALA A 130 -13.78 -11.84 -11.04
CA ALA A 130 -14.09 -12.33 -12.39
C ALA A 130 -14.21 -11.20 -13.43
N GLY A 131 -14.23 -9.94 -12.99
CA GLY A 131 -14.30 -8.75 -13.83
C GLY A 131 -12.95 -8.11 -14.08
N ARG A 132 -12.89 -7.22 -15.08
CA ARG A 132 -11.72 -6.39 -15.34
C ARG A 132 -12.14 -4.95 -15.58
N ILE A 133 -11.38 -4.02 -14.99
CA ILE A 133 -11.47 -2.59 -15.27
C ILE A 133 -10.27 -2.20 -16.14
N SER A 134 -9.98 -0.90 -16.22
CA SER A 134 -8.93 -0.36 -17.08
C SER A 134 -8.07 0.66 -16.33
N PRO A 135 -6.95 1.10 -16.92
CA PRO A 135 -6.13 2.18 -16.37
C PRO A 135 -6.85 3.55 -16.22
N ARG A 136 -8.12 3.66 -16.61
CA ARG A 136 -8.98 4.84 -16.33
C ARG A 136 -9.69 4.76 -14.98
N GLU A 137 -9.71 3.60 -14.34
CA GLU A 137 -10.27 3.41 -13.01
C GLU A 137 -9.13 3.36 -11.98
N LEU A 138 -9.17 4.24 -11.00
CA LEU A 138 -8.15 4.39 -9.96
C LEU A 138 -8.38 3.43 -8.79
N SER A 139 -9.64 3.11 -8.51
CA SER A 139 -10.01 2.14 -7.50
C SER A 139 -11.30 1.40 -7.85
N LEU A 140 -11.47 0.22 -7.27
CA LEU A 140 -12.68 -0.60 -7.32
C LEU A 140 -13.01 -1.06 -5.90
N SER A 141 -14.26 -0.88 -5.49
CA SER A 141 -14.69 -1.25 -4.14
C SER A 141 -16.09 -1.87 -4.13
N ARG A 142 -16.45 -2.43 -2.98
CA ARG A 142 -17.70 -3.15 -2.75
C ARG A 142 -18.17 -2.95 -1.31
N ALA A 143 -19.49 -2.88 -1.11
CA ALA A 143 -20.08 -2.64 0.20
C ALA A 143 -21.44 -3.35 0.38
N ASN A 144 -21.73 -3.69 1.64
CA ASN A 144 -23.02 -4.25 2.07
C ASN A 144 -23.72 -3.32 3.06
N ARG A 145 -25.04 -3.38 3.09
CA ARG A 145 -25.89 -2.65 4.04
C ARG A 145 -25.68 -3.20 5.45
N SER A 146 -25.63 -2.32 6.45
CA SER A 146 -25.87 -2.72 7.84
C SER A 146 -27.38 -2.91 8.03
N VAL A 147 -27.87 -4.14 7.83
CA VAL A 147 -29.31 -4.43 7.63
C VAL A 147 -30.19 -3.77 8.72
N ARG A 148 -29.88 -4.02 9.99
CA ARG A 148 -30.68 -3.51 11.12
C ARG A 148 -30.75 -1.98 11.16
N LEU A 149 -29.61 -1.29 11.00
CA LEU A 149 -29.61 0.17 11.03
C LEU A 149 -30.19 0.76 9.74
N PHE A 150 -29.87 0.18 8.58
CA PHE A 150 -30.31 0.67 7.28
C PHE A 150 -31.83 0.66 7.16
N ASP A 151 -32.47 -0.46 7.50
CA ASP A 151 -33.92 -0.61 7.41
C ASP A 151 -34.63 0.32 8.41
N HIS A 152 -34.11 0.43 9.64
CA HIS A 152 -34.63 1.38 10.63
C HIS A 152 -34.57 2.83 10.11
N VAL A 153 -33.45 3.25 9.53
CA VAL A 153 -33.32 4.61 9.00
C VAL A 153 -34.31 4.86 7.87
N VAL A 154 -34.45 3.93 6.92
CA VAL A 154 -35.44 4.03 5.83
C VAL A 154 -36.86 4.13 6.38
N GLU A 155 -37.21 3.29 7.36
CA GLU A 155 -38.55 3.25 7.96
C GLU A 155 -38.91 4.55 8.69
N ARG A 156 -37.99 5.03 9.52
CA ARG A 156 -38.20 6.26 10.30
C ARG A 156 -38.34 7.46 9.39
N LEU A 157 -37.43 7.60 8.42
CA LEU A 157 -37.48 8.69 7.47
C LEU A 157 -38.74 8.61 6.59
N ALA A 158 -39.16 7.43 6.13
CA ALA A 158 -40.39 7.26 5.34
C ALA A 158 -41.65 7.69 6.12
N ALA A 159 -41.65 7.50 7.45
CA ALA A 159 -42.71 7.94 8.35
C ALA A 159 -42.64 9.43 8.72
N GLY A 160 -41.65 10.18 8.21
CA GLY A 160 -41.44 11.60 8.54
C GLY A 160 -40.74 11.84 9.88
N ALA A 161 -40.14 10.80 10.47
CA ALA A 161 -39.46 10.85 11.75
C ALA A 161 -37.94 10.69 11.60
N GLN A 162 -37.17 11.15 12.59
CA GLN A 162 -35.73 10.86 12.66
C GLN A 162 -35.49 9.45 13.23
N PRO A 163 -34.36 8.81 12.85
CA PRO A 163 -33.91 7.56 13.45
C PRO A 163 -33.46 7.74 14.90
N ASP A 164 -33.41 6.61 15.60
CA ASP A 164 -32.89 6.52 16.97
C ASP A 164 -31.39 6.85 17.01
N VAL A 165 -31.03 7.83 17.84
CA VAL A 165 -29.65 8.30 18.02
C VAL A 165 -28.76 7.24 18.64
N ALA A 166 -29.27 6.45 19.59
CA ALA A 166 -28.49 5.40 20.24
C ALA A 166 -28.09 4.32 19.23
N LEU A 167 -29.02 3.90 18.37
CA LEU A 167 -28.73 2.91 17.33
C LEU A 167 -27.74 3.45 16.27
N LEU A 168 -27.86 4.73 15.91
CA LEU A 168 -26.89 5.37 15.02
C LEU A 168 -25.48 5.42 15.62
N LEU A 169 -25.37 5.69 16.92
CA LEU A 169 -24.07 5.75 17.63
C LEU A 169 -23.45 4.36 17.81
N GLU A 170 -24.27 3.34 18.06
CA GLU A 170 -23.84 1.95 18.22
C GLU A 170 -23.22 1.40 16.94
N THR A 171 -23.91 1.53 15.80
CA THR A 171 -23.44 1.00 14.51
C THR A 171 -22.50 1.97 13.78
N GLY A 172 -22.84 3.26 13.74
CA GLY A 172 -22.00 4.31 13.17
C GLY A 172 -21.83 4.32 11.65
N TYR A 173 -22.50 3.45 10.88
CA TYR A 173 -22.45 3.44 9.40
C TYR A 173 -23.69 2.78 8.78
N LEU A 174 -24.10 3.21 7.59
CA LEU A 174 -25.22 2.61 6.83
C LEU A 174 -24.77 1.47 5.91
N MET A 175 -23.56 1.57 5.38
CA MET A 175 -22.91 0.49 4.63
C MET A 175 -21.49 0.28 5.12
N ARG A 176 -21.02 -0.95 4.97
CA ARG A 176 -19.65 -1.36 5.24
C ARG A 176 -18.97 -1.82 3.97
N THR A 177 -17.82 -1.22 3.68
CA THR A 177 -16.93 -1.71 2.63
C THR A 177 -16.28 -3.02 3.06
N THR A 178 -16.24 -3.99 2.16
CA THR A 178 -15.52 -5.26 2.36
C THR A 178 -14.14 -5.23 1.70
N ALA A 179 -13.97 -4.40 0.66
CA ALA A 179 -12.68 -4.13 0.05
C ALA A 179 -12.68 -2.79 -0.69
N VAL A 180 -11.50 -2.16 -0.74
CA VAL A 180 -11.19 -1.02 -1.62
C VAL A 180 -9.85 -1.34 -2.26
N TYR A 181 -9.87 -1.65 -3.55
CA TYR A 181 -8.71 -2.05 -4.31
C TYR A 181 -8.25 -0.90 -5.20
N GLY A 182 -6.95 -0.74 -5.34
CA GLY A 182 -6.30 0.21 -6.23
C GLY A 182 -4.96 -0.33 -6.68
N SER A 183 -4.06 0.54 -7.15
CA SER A 183 -2.68 0.19 -7.50
C SER A 183 -2.57 -1.02 -8.44
N GLY A 184 -3.24 -0.94 -9.59
CA GLY A 184 -3.15 -1.97 -10.63
C GLY A 184 -4.12 -3.15 -10.50
N LYS A 185 -4.70 -3.41 -9.32
CA LYS A 185 -5.55 -4.61 -9.13
C LYS A 185 -6.77 -4.59 -10.07
N PHE A 186 -7.09 -5.74 -10.67
CA PHE A 186 -8.17 -5.91 -11.67
C PHE A 186 -7.98 -5.11 -12.96
N GLY A 187 -6.75 -4.71 -13.29
CA GLY A 187 -6.44 -3.84 -14.41
C GLY A 187 -6.61 -2.34 -14.12
N ALA A 188 -6.82 -1.95 -12.86
CA ALA A 188 -6.86 -0.54 -12.44
C ALA A 188 -5.58 0.21 -12.81
N ALA A 189 -5.59 1.54 -12.65
CA ALA A 189 -4.38 2.35 -12.80
C ALA A 189 -3.29 1.92 -11.80
N ASP A 190 -2.08 1.70 -12.31
CA ASP A 190 -0.88 1.56 -11.47
C ASP A 190 -0.51 2.88 -10.80
N ARG A 191 0.17 2.83 -9.64
CA ARG A 191 0.63 4.04 -8.94
C ARG A 191 1.48 4.95 -9.84
N ALA A 192 2.30 4.39 -10.72
CA ALA A 192 3.11 5.14 -11.67
C ALA A 192 2.28 6.07 -12.59
N ALA A 193 1.03 5.74 -12.89
CA ALA A 193 0.15 6.55 -13.74
C ALA A 193 -0.40 7.81 -13.05
N ILE A 194 -0.36 7.85 -11.71
CA ILE A 194 -0.89 8.96 -10.90
C ILE A 194 0.17 9.62 -10.02
N ALA A 195 1.39 9.08 -9.97
CA ALA A 195 2.46 9.49 -9.07
C ALA A 195 2.84 10.98 -9.13
N GLN A 196 2.72 11.58 -10.32
CA GLN A 196 3.10 12.99 -10.54
C GLN A 196 1.97 13.98 -10.28
N ARG A 197 0.78 13.51 -9.85
CA ARG A 197 -0.38 14.36 -9.58
C ARG A 197 -0.29 14.86 -8.13
N PRO A 198 -0.11 16.17 -7.88
CA PRO A 198 0.03 16.68 -6.53
C PRO A 198 -1.10 16.24 -5.60
N GLU A 199 -2.34 16.22 -6.09
CA GLU A 199 -3.57 15.83 -5.38
C GLU A 199 -3.68 14.35 -5.04
N LEU A 200 -2.91 13.48 -5.70
CA LEU A 200 -2.84 12.04 -5.42
C LEU A 200 -1.45 11.58 -4.95
N SER A 201 -0.53 12.52 -4.71
CA SER A 201 0.85 12.23 -4.32
C SER A 201 0.91 11.58 -2.93
N ALA A 202 0.19 12.13 -1.96
CA ALA A 202 0.05 11.54 -0.64
C ALA A 202 -0.52 10.10 -0.73
N PRO A 203 -0.19 9.21 0.23
CA PRO A 203 -0.67 7.84 0.19
C PRO A 203 -2.21 7.74 0.23
N PHE A 204 -2.76 6.78 -0.51
CA PHE A 204 -4.16 6.36 -0.49
C PHE A 204 -5.22 7.45 -0.80
N GLN A 205 -4.86 8.57 -1.43
CA GLN A 205 -5.82 9.67 -1.68
C GLN A 205 -7.00 9.25 -2.58
N ALA A 206 -6.73 8.45 -3.62
CA ALA A 206 -7.78 7.94 -4.51
C ALA A 206 -8.75 7.01 -3.76
N GLU A 207 -8.23 6.10 -2.94
CA GLU A 207 -9.03 5.20 -2.11
C GLU A 207 -9.84 5.98 -1.06
N MET A 208 -9.25 6.98 -0.40
CA MET A 208 -9.96 7.84 0.56
C MET A 208 -11.09 8.64 -0.11
N LEU A 209 -10.85 9.18 -1.31
CA LEU A 209 -11.88 9.88 -2.08
C LEU A 209 -13.04 8.95 -2.47
N SER A 210 -12.71 7.73 -2.89
CA SER A 210 -13.72 6.69 -3.18
C SER A 210 -14.61 6.41 -1.96
N VAL A 211 -14.00 6.15 -0.79
CA VAL A 211 -14.75 5.87 0.45
C VAL A 211 -15.60 7.06 0.89
N TRP A 212 -15.08 8.29 0.78
CA TRP A 212 -15.82 9.49 1.16
C TRP A 212 -17.04 9.74 0.27
N LEU A 213 -16.93 9.51 -1.05
CA LEU A 213 -18.07 9.59 -1.96
C LEU A 213 -19.05 8.43 -1.76
N THR A 214 -18.57 7.22 -1.43
CA THR A 214 -19.43 6.10 -1.03
C THR A 214 -20.26 6.47 0.20
N ARG A 215 -19.69 7.17 1.19
CA ARG A 215 -20.43 7.67 2.36
C ARG A 215 -21.61 8.54 1.95
N ALA A 216 -21.41 9.47 1.01
CA ALA A 216 -22.47 10.32 0.49
C ALA A 216 -23.57 9.49 -0.17
N PHE A 217 -23.19 8.52 -1.01
CA PHE A 217 -24.13 7.59 -1.63
C PHE A 217 -25.00 6.83 -0.63
N THR A 218 -24.44 6.37 0.49
CA THR A 218 -25.22 5.62 1.49
C THR A 218 -26.39 6.42 2.05
N VAL A 219 -26.19 7.71 2.30
CA VAL A 219 -27.23 8.62 2.84
C VAL A 219 -28.25 8.95 1.76
N ASP A 220 -27.78 9.27 0.55
CA ASP A 220 -28.65 9.56 -0.58
C ASP A 220 -29.56 8.36 -0.92
N LEU A 221 -29.06 7.13 -0.78
CA LEU A 221 -29.83 5.92 -1.01
C LEU A 221 -30.95 5.74 0.03
N VAL A 222 -30.67 5.91 1.33
CA VAL A 222 -31.72 5.75 2.37
C VAL A 222 -32.77 6.85 2.26
N GLU A 223 -32.38 8.09 1.93
CA GLU A 223 -33.34 9.19 1.70
C GLU A 223 -34.21 8.92 0.47
N HIS A 224 -33.63 8.36 -0.61
CA HIS A 224 -34.37 7.97 -1.81
C HIS A 224 -35.37 6.84 -1.55
N LEU A 225 -34.96 5.79 -0.84
CA LEU A 225 -35.85 4.68 -0.45
C LEU A 225 -36.96 5.17 0.49
N ALA A 226 -36.62 6.04 1.45
CA ALA A 226 -37.60 6.65 2.34
C ALA A 226 -38.61 7.49 1.56
N ARG A 227 -38.17 8.25 0.56
CA ARG A 227 -39.03 9.04 -0.33
C ARG A 227 -39.91 8.16 -1.21
N ALA A 228 -39.38 7.07 -1.76
CA ALA A 228 -40.15 6.11 -2.55
C ALA A 228 -41.25 5.42 -1.72
N ARG A 229 -41.00 5.14 -0.44
CA ARG A 229 -41.97 4.51 0.48
C ARG A 229 -42.95 5.50 1.11
N GLY A 230 -42.47 6.65 1.56
CA GLY A 230 -43.23 7.65 2.35
C GLY A 230 -43.84 8.79 1.55
N GLY A 231 -43.47 8.96 0.27
CA GLY A 231 -43.93 10.06 -0.57
C GLY A 231 -43.62 11.43 0.05
N ASP A 232 -44.59 12.33 0.04
CA ASP A 232 -44.44 13.69 0.58
C ASP A 232 -44.16 13.75 2.09
N LYS A 233 -44.47 12.69 2.83
CA LYS A 233 -44.22 12.63 4.28
C LYS A 233 -42.77 12.31 4.63
N ALA A 234 -41.99 11.79 3.67
CA ALA A 234 -40.65 11.33 3.96
C ALA A 234 -39.74 12.49 4.41
N ALA A 235 -39.11 12.33 5.57
CA ALA A 235 -38.14 13.27 6.10
C ALA A 235 -36.75 13.02 5.51
N ARG A 236 -35.91 14.07 5.52
CA ARG A 236 -34.47 13.95 5.29
C ARG A 236 -33.74 13.72 6.61
N LEU A 237 -32.56 13.11 6.56
CA LEU A 237 -31.77 12.88 7.75
C LEU A 237 -31.26 14.21 8.30
N ALA A 238 -31.44 14.44 9.61
CA ALA A 238 -30.98 15.65 10.26
C ALA A 238 -29.46 15.82 10.09
N PRO A 239 -28.94 17.02 9.80
CA PRO A 239 -27.53 17.24 9.51
C PRO A 239 -26.55 16.71 10.57
N ASP A 240 -26.89 16.81 11.85
CA ASP A 240 -26.04 16.33 12.94
C ASP A 240 -26.00 14.80 13.03
N LEU A 241 -27.14 14.14 12.83
CA LEU A 241 -27.23 12.67 12.75
C LEU A 241 -26.49 12.15 11.51
N LYS A 242 -26.66 12.84 10.38
CA LYS A 242 -25.93 12.57 9.14
C LYS A 242 -24.42 12.63 9.38
N ARG A 243 -23.91 13.67 10.06
CA ARG A 243 -22.48 13.81 10.37
C ARG A 243 -21.93 12.68 11.25
N GLY A 244 -22.78 12.12 12.13
CA GLY A 244 -22.44 10.98 12.99
C GLY A 244 -22.24 9.64 12.27
N LEU A 245 -22.60 9.53 10.99
CA LEU A 245 -22.39 8.34 10.18
C LEU A 245 -21.02 8.37 9.49
N GLY A 246 -20.31 7.25 9.48
CA GLY A 246 -19.15 7.00 8.64
C GLY A 246 -19.43 5.91 7.60
N VAL A 247 -18.36 5.27 7.12
CA VAL A 247 -18.41 4.06 6.31
C VAL A 247 -17.67 2.97 7.06
N GLY A 248 -18.36 1.86 7.34
CA GLY A 248 -17.76 0.72 8.01
C GLY A 248 -16.67 0.08 7.16
N ASN A 249 -15.68 -0.52 7.81
CA ASN A 249 -14.70 -1.37 7.14
C ASN A 249 -14.27 -2.50 8.08
N SER A 250 -14.19 -3.71 7.54
CA SER A 250 -13.55 -4.87 8.19
C SER A 250 -12.16 -5.05 7.59
N THR A 251 -11.10 -4.82 8.37
CA THR A 251 -9.73 -5.03 7.92
C THR A 251 -9.17 -6.32 8.50
N GLY A 252 -8.81 -7.26 7.63
CA GLY A 252 -8.09 -8.48 7.99
C GLY A 252 -6.59 -8.42 7.67
N LEU A 253 -5.95 -9.59 7.70
CA LEU A 253 -4.49 -9.75 7.55
C LEU A 253 -3.92 -9.24 6.21
N GLY A 254 -4.73 -9.09 5.15
CA GLY A 254 -4.24 -8.67 3.83
C GLY A 254 -3.49 -7.33 3.83
N MET A 255 -3.74 -6.46 4.81
CA MET A 255 -3.10 -5.15 4.92
C MET A 255 -1.79 -5.14 5.70
N ALA A 256 -1.51 -6.14 6.55
CA ALA A 256 -0.28 -6.19 7.34
C ALA A 256 0.98 -6.41 6.47
N PRO A 257 1.00 -7.35 5.50
CA PRO A 257 2.13 -7.53 4.58
C PRO A 257 2.47 -6.29 3.77
N PHE A 258 1.50 -5.43 3.46
CA PHE A 258 1.77 -4.17 2.77
C PHE A 258 2.77 -3.32 3.56
N VAL A 259 2.53 -3.14 4.87
CA VAL A 259 3.41 -2.34 5.74
C VAL A 259 4.83 -2.90 5.78
N ILE A 260 4.95 -4.24 5.79
CA ILE A 260 6.24 -4.94 5.84
C ILE A 260 6.99 -4.84 4.50
N ARG A 261 6.27 -4.92 3.37
CA ARG A 261 6.82 -4.91 2.01
C ARG A 261 7.26 -3.54 1.50
N HIS A 262 6.80 -2.46 2.13
CA HIS A 262 7.10 -1.09 1.75
C HIS A 262 7.88 -0.36 2.86
N PRO A 263 9.16 -0.73 3.09
CA PRO A 263 9.96 -0.21 4.19
C PRO A 263 10.23 1.30 4.07
N VAL A 264 10.43 1.83 2.85
CA VAL A 264 10.66 3.27 2.66
C VAL A 264 9.38 4.05 2.92
N LEU A 265 8.24 3.55 2.44
CA LEU A 265 6.93 4.14 2.71
C LEU A 265 6.60 4.14 4.21
N LEU A 266 6.78 3.01 4.90
CA LEU A 266 6.61 2.92 6.36
C LEU A 266 7.52 3.91 7.08
N ASN A 267 8.80 3.98 6.69
CA ASN A 267 9.72 4.94 7.24
C ASN A 267 9.20 6.37 7.08
N ASN A 268 8.73 6.74 5.90
CA ASN A 268 8.30 8.10 5.61
C ASN A 268 7.06 8.48 6.43
N TRP A 269 6.14 7.54 6.65
CA TRP A 269 4.97 7.78 7.50
C TRP A 269 5.36 8.01 8.96
N MET A 270 6.21 7.13 9.48
CA MET A 270 6.67 7.22 10.87
C MET A 270 7.57 8.44 11.07
N LEU A 271 8.49 8.70 10.16
CA LEU A 271 9.38 9.86 10.23
C LEU A 271 8.59 11.18 10.17
N ALA A 272 7.58 11.31 9.30
CA ALA A 272 6.74 12.50 9.26
C ALA A 272 5.99 12.71 10.59
N ARG A 273 5.46 11.62 11.17
CA ARG A 273 4.79 11.68 12.48
C ARG A 273 5.73 12.04 13.61
N GLU A 274 6.91 11.43 13.67
CA GLU A 274 7.89 11.68 14.73
C GLU A 274 8.53 13.06 14.58
N GLU A 275 8.70 13.55 13.36
CA GLU A 275 9.10 14.94 13.09
C GLU A 275 8.04 15.94 13.54
N ALA A 276 6.74 15.64 13.30
CA ALA A 276 5.65 16.47 13.79
C ALA A 276 5.67 16.60 15.32
N LEU A 277 5.82 15.47 16.04
CA LEU A 277 5.95 15.48 17.49
C LEU A 277 7.18 16.27 17.94
N ALA A 278 8.32 16.05 17.30
CA ALA A 278 9.57 16.71 17.64
C ALA A 278 9.47 18.24 17.48
N ARG A 279 8.81 18.74 16.42
CA ARG A 279 8.56 20.17 16.21
C ARG A 279 7.66 20.77 17.28
N VAL A 280 6.63 20.06 17.71
CA VAL A 280 5.73 20.51 18.79
C VAL A 280 6.48 20.55 20.13
N ARG A 281 7.24 19.50 20.46
CA ARG A 281 8.07 19.45 21.68
C ARG A 281 9.10 20.59 21.73
N ALA A 282 9.65 20.98 20.59
CA ALA A 282 10.64 22.04 20.50
C ALA A 282 10.09 23.47 20.71
N GLN A 283 8.76 23.67 20.76
CA GLN A 283 8.17 24.99 20.95
C GLN A 283 8.50 25.55 22.34
N THR A 284 8.72 26.87 22.41
CA THR A 284 9.10 27.57 23.65
C THR A 284 7.92 28.28 24.34
N GLY A 285 6.70 28.02 23.87
CA GLY A 285 5.48 28.59 24.42
C GLY A 285 4.29 27.67 24.17
N ALA A 286 3.17 27.97 24.83
CA ALA A 286 1.94 27.17 24.77
C ALA A 286 0.75 28.00 24.26
N ALA A 287 0.93 28.77 23.18
CA ALA A 287 -0.14 29.59 22.59
C ALA A 287 -1.34 28.73 22.13
N GLU A 288 -1.06 27.48 21.77
CA GLU A 288 -1.98 26.47 21.27
C GLU A 288 -2.75 25.73 22.38
N LEU A 289 -2.58 26.13 23.65
CA LEU A 289 -3.18 25.49 24.82
C LEU A 289 -4.70 25.29 24.68
N ALA A 290 -5.43 26.32 24.24
CA ALA A 290 -6.88 26.24 24.11
C ALA A 290 -7.30 25.19 23.07
N GLY A 291 -6.57 25.11 21.95
CA GLY A 291 -6.79 24.09 20.92
C GLY A 291 -6.42 22.69 21.40
N PHE A 292 -5.36 22.55 22.19
CA PHE A 292 -4.99 21.29 22.82
C PHE A 292 -6.04 20.82 23.84
N GLN A 293 -6.57 21.72 24.68
CA GLN A 293 -7.65 21.39 25.62
C GLN A 293 -8.90 20.90 24.88
N ALA A 294 -9.29 21.55 23.79
CA ALA A 294 -10.39 21.09 22.94
C ALA A 294 -10.12 19.71 22.32
N ALA A 295 -8.89 19.45 21.86
CA ALA A 295 -8.48 18.15 21.34
C ALA A 295 -8.51 17.04 22.42
N LEU A 296 -8.07 17.37 23.64
CA LEU A 296 -8.11 16.48 24.79
C LEU A 296 -9.54 16.13 25.20
N ASP A 297 -10.44 17.12 25.25
CA ASP A 297 -11.85 16.88 25.56
C ASP A 297 -12.54 16.06 24.46
N ALA A 298 -12.21 16.30 23.19
CA ALA A 298 -12.68 15.46 22.08
C ALA A 298 -12.16 14.03 22.18
N ALA A 299 -10.90 13.82 22.58
CA ALA A 299 -10.34 12.49 22.80
C ALA A 299 -11.03 11.74 23.95
N ARG A 300 -11.31 12.43 25.06
CA ARG A 300 -12.07 11.89 26.21
C ARG A 300 -13.48 11.48 25.78
N HIS A 301 -14.20 12.38 25.11
CA HIS A 301 -15.54 12.09 24.60
C HIS A 301 -15.55 10.89 23.64
N ASN A 302 -14.56 10.80 22.74
CA ASN A 302 -14.43 9.64 21.85
C ASN A 302 -14.17 8.34 22.62
N ALA A 303 -13.30 8.37 23.64
CA ALA A 303 -13.00 7.20 24.48
C ALA A 303 -14.22 6.74 25.29
N ASP A 304 -15.09 7.65 25.73
CA ASP A 304 -16.33 7.32 26.43
C ASP A 304 -17.33 6.61 25.51
N LEU A 305 -17.43 7.05 24.25
CA LEU A 305 -18.29 6.44 23.24
C LEU A 305 -17.73 5.15 22.64
N TRP A 306 -16.47 4.81 22.88
CA TRP A 306 -15.82 3.66 22.27
C TRP A 306 -15.97 2.42 23.15
N THR A 307 -16.76 1.45 22.67
CA THR A 307 -16.97 0.16 23.32
C THR A 307 -16.43 -0.98 22.46
N SER A 308 -16.01 -2.08 23.08
CA SER A 308 -15.66 -3.31 22.38
C SER A 308 -15.99 -4.52 23.25
N ALA A 309 -16.37 -5.62 22.60
CA ALA A 309 -16.59 -6.90 23.26
C ALA A 309 -15.29 -7.68 23.48
N HIS A 310 -14.18 -7.30 22.83
CA HIS A 310 -12.94 -8.08 22.84
C HIS A 310 -12.03 -7.72 24.02
N ASP A 311 -11.53 -8.72 24.74
CA ASP A 311 -10.76 -8.57 25.99
C ASP A 311 -9.55 -7.64 25.84
N ILE A 312 -8.72 -7.86 24.81
CA ILE A 312 -7.56 -7.01 24.50
C ILE A 312 -7.96 -5.54 24.36
N GLN A 313 -9.07 -5.24 23.67
CA GLN A 313 -9.51 -3.87 23.47
C GLN A 313 -10.15 -3.28 24.72
N ARG A 314 -10.85 -4.09 25.54
CA ARG A 314 -11.39 -3.61 26.83
C ARG A 314 -10.27 -3.16 27.77
N ALA A 315 -9.16 -3.91 27.82
CA ALA A 315 -7.99 -3.52 28.59
C ALA A 315 -7.39 -2.20 28.08
N LYS A 316 -7.12 -2.09 26.76
CA LYS A 316 -6.62 -0.84 26.15
C LYS A 316 -7.55 0.35 26.41
N LEU A 317 -8.87 0.16 26.34
CA LEU A 317 -9.84 1.23 26.63
C LEU A 317 -9.84 1.67 28.09
N ALA A 318 -9.63 0.74 29.03
CA ALA A 318 -9.47 1.10 30.45
C ALA A 318 -8.23 1.96 30.65
N ASP A 319 -7.09 1.54 30.07
CA ASP A 319 -5.83 2.30 30.10
C ASP A 319 -5.97 3.69 29.46
N LEU A 320 -6.68 3.78 28.32
CA LEU A 320 -6.94 5.05 27.64
C LEU A 320 -7.76 6.01 28.52
N ARG A 321 -8.86 5.54 29.11
CA ARG A 321 -9.77 6.37 29.91
C ARG A 321 -9.12 6.85 31.21
N ASP A 322 -8.41 5.97 31.91
CA ASP A 322 -7.62 6.33 33.09
C ASP A 322 -6.54 7.36 32.71
N GLY A 323 -5.76 7.06 31.68
CA GLY A 323 -4.67 7.92 31.24
C GLY A 323 -5.15 9.31 30.78
N LEU A 324 -6.25 9.40 30.02
CA LEU A 324 -6.82 10.69 29.61
C LEU A 324 -7.38 11.48 30.80
N THR A 325 -7.93 10.80 31.81
CA THR A 325 -8.39 11.45 33.05
C THR A 325 -7.22 12.04 33.83
N ARG A 326 -6.13 11.28 33.97
CA ARG A 326 -4.89 11.73 34.61
C ARG A 326 -4.22 12.86 33.85
N LEU A 327 -4.20 12.79 32.52
CA LEU A 327 -3.70 13.85 31.65
C LEU A 327 -4.51 15.14 31.82
N ALA A 328 -5.85 15.07 31.81
CA ALA A 328 -6.70 16.23 32.02
C ALA A 328 -6.46 16.89 33.39
N ALA A 329 -6.31 16.09 34.44
CA ALA A 329 -5.97 16.59 35.77
C ALA A 329 -4.61 17.29 35.80
N HIS A 330 -3.58 16.69 35.18
CA HIS A 330 -2.25 17.27 35.12
C HIS A 330 -2.23 18.59 34.32
N VAL A 331 -2.88 18.65 33.16
CA VAL A 331 -2.98 19.87 32.33
C VAL A 331 -3.70 21.02 33.08
N ALA A 332 -4.67 20.67 33.93
CA ALA A 332 -5.40 21.64 34.73
C ALA A 332 -4.59 22.18 35.91
N GLN A 333 -3.82 21.33 36.60
CA GLN A 333 -3.28 21.65 37.93
C GLN A 333 -1.77 21.47 38.09
N GLY A 334 -1.15 20.57 37.32
CA GLY A 334 0.23 20.13 37.53
C GLY A 334 1.22 20.50 36.43
N TRP A 335 0.75 20.97 35.27
CA TRP A 335 1.62 21.29 34.14
C TRP A 335 2.13 22.74 34.19
N ASP A 336 3.46 22.90 34.21
CA ASP A 336 4.12 24.20 34.08
C ASP A 336 4.15 24.66 32.62
N LYS A 337 3.24 25.59 32.29
CA LYS A 337 3.11 26.16 30.94
C LYS A 337 4.16 27.22 30.62
N ASN A 338 4.94 27.66 31.62
CA ASN A 338 5.96 28.70 31.48
C ASN A 338 7.38 28.13 31.42
N ALA A 339 7.53 26.81 31.46
CA ALA A 339 8.82 26.17 31.27
C ALA A 339 9.43 26.48 29.89
N ALA A 340 10.73 26.24 29.73
CA ALA A 340 11.44 26.59 28.49
C ALA A 340 10.90 25.87 27.25
N HIS A 341 10.44 24.62 27.41
CA HIS A 341 9.80 23.82 26.37
C HIS A 341 8.56 23.14 26.95
N PRO A 342 7.43 23.87 27.11
CA PRO A 342 6.30 23.40 27.90
C PRO A 342 5.68 22.11 27.33
N TRP A 343 5.69 21.94 26.02
CA TRP A 343 5.19 20.74 25.34
C TRP A 343 6.12 19.53 25.51
N ASP A 344 7.44 19.75 25.59
CA ASP A 344 8.39 18.68 25.88
C ASP A 344 8.23 18.20 27.33
N ASP A 345 8.04 19.13 28.27
CA ASP A 345 7.80 18.79 29.68
C ASP A 345 6.50 18.00 29.86
N LEU A 346 5.43 18.40 29.16
CA LEU A 346 4.17 17.63 29.14
C LEU A 346 4.38 16.22 28.57
N TRP A 347 5.14 16.11 27.47
CA TRP A 347 5.43 14.83 26.84
C TRP A 347 6.24 13.90 27.75
N ARG A 348 7.30 14.41 28.40
CA ARG A 348 8.13 13.64 29.34
C ARG A 348 7.31 13.16 30.54
N TRP A 349 6.50 14.04 31.12
CA TRP A 349 5.54 13.65 32.16
C TRP A 349 4.62 12.52 31.66
N GLY A 350 4.09 12.66 30.43
CA GLY A 350 3.24 11.65 29.82
C GLY A 350 3.95 10.30 29.64
N GLN A 351 5.21 10.31 29.24
CA GLN A 351 6.02 9.08 29.09
C GLN A 351 6.19 8.34 30.42
N ASP A 352 6.39 9.07 31.51
CA ASP A 352 6.62 8.48 32.83
C ASP A 352 5.30 8.07 33.52
N ALA A 353 4.24 8.84 33.34
CA ALA A 353 2.99 8.67 34.08
C ALA A 353 1.96 7.81 33.33
N LEU A 354 1.89 7.87 32.00
CA LEU A 354 0.76 7.30 31.25
C LEU A 354 1.07 5.92 30.66
N PRO A 355 0.09 5.02 30.54
CA PRO A 355 0.24 3.80 29.74
C PRO A 355 0.40 4.13 28.25
N LEU A 356 0.96 3.20 27.47
CA LEU A 356 1.27 3.39 26.04
C LEU A 356 0.09 3.93 25.22
N GLU A 357 -1.10 3.38 25.46
CA GLU A 357 -2.34 3.80 24.79
C GLU A 357 -2.62 5.29 25.01
N ALA A 358 -2.51 5.77 26.25
CA ALA A 358 -2.72 7.18 26.59
C ALA A 358 -1.54 8.08 26.18
N GLN A 359 -0.31 7.56 26.12
CA GLN A 359 0.84 8.29 25.56
C GLN A 359 0.61 8.60 24.06
N GLU A 360 0.17 7.62 23.28
CA GLU A 360 -0.06 7.83 21.85
C GLU A 360 -1.33 8.67 21.58
N ALA A 361 -2.30 8.68 22.51
CA ALA A 361 -3.41 9.63 22.50
C ALA A 361 -2.98 11.07 22.85
N LEU A 362 -2.09 11.24 23.84
CA LEU A 362 -1.46 12.53 24.17
C LEU A 362 -0.73 13.09 22.95
N LEU A 363 0.07 12.26 22.28
CA LEU A 363 0.76 12.63 21.03
C LEU A 363 -0.24 13.19 20.02
N ALA A 364 -1.32 12.45 19.72
CA ALA A 364 -2.32 12.89 18.75
C ALA A 364 -2.98 14.22 19.16
N ALA A 365 -3.30 14.40 20.44
CA ALA A 365 -3.87 15.64 20.96
C ALA A 365 -2.90 16.82 20.87
N MET A 366 -1.62 16.62 21.18
CA MET A 366 -0.56 17.64 21.05
C MET A 366 -0.40 18.10 19.61
N LEU A 367 -0.52 17.20 18.63
CA LEU A 367 -0.40 17.56 17.22
C LEU A 367 -1.59 18.37 16.69
N GLU A 368 -2.77 18.22 17.28
CA GLU A 368 -4.02 18.74 16.73
C GLU A 368 -4.05 20.27 16.50
N PRO A 369 -3.61 21.12 17.45
CA PRO A 369 -3.68 22.57 17.26
C PRO A 369 -2.49 23.17 16.48
N HIS A 370 -1.45 22.39 16.18
CA HIS A 370 -0.19 22.88 15.59
C HIS A 370 -0.13 22.72 14.06
N GLY A 371 -1.20 23.11 13.36
CA GLY A 371 -1.32 22.91 11.91
C GLY A 371 -0.16 23.47 11.09
N ASP A 372 0.29 24.68 11.43
CA ASP A 372 1.35 25.39 10.70
C ASP A 372 2.71 24.67 10.77
N LEU A 373 2.96 23.90 11.84
CA LEU A 373 4.21 23.13 12.00
C LEU A 373 4.17 21.77 11.29
N ILE A 374 2.95 21.26 11.03
CA ILE A 374 2.71 19.84 10.77
C ILE A 374 2.18 19.59 9.36
N ASP A 375 1.25 20.39 8.86
CA ASP A 375 0.44 20.01 7.70
C ASP A 375 1.29 19.80 6.43
N GLY A 376 2.39 20.57 6.26
CA GLY A 376 3.33 20.39 5.15
C GLY A 376 4.16 19.10 5.19
N LEU A 377 4.17 18.36 6.31
CA LEU A 377 4.83 17.05 6.39
C LEU A 377 4.08 15.96 5.62
N GLY A 378 2.81 16.18 5.24
CA GLY A 378 2.04 15.25 4.41
C GLY A 378 2.74 14.93 3.08
N ASP A 379 3.38 15.93 2.48
CA ASP A 379 4.11 15.81 1.21
C ASP A 379 5.37 14.91 1.32
N CYS A 380 5.84 14.67 2.54
CA CYS A 380 6.97 13.79 2.84
C CYS A 380 6.58 12.31 3.00
N MET A 381 5.28 11.97 2.93
CA MET A 381 4.77 10.63 3.26
C MET A 381 4.69 9.66 2.07
N ASP A 382 5.00 10.12 0.85
CA ASP A 382 5.13 9.25 -0.33
C ASP A 382 6.53 8.62 -0.42
N ALA A 383 6.69 7.56 -1.21
CA ALA A 383 7.98 6.89 -1.43
C ALA A 383 8.19 6.48 -2.90
N ASP A 384 9.41 6.71 -3.39
CA ASP A 384 9.94 6.07 -4.59
C ASP A 384 10.66 4.77 -4.18
N GLU A 385 9.91 3.68 -4.06
CA GLU A 385 10.45 2.37 -3.67
C GLU A 385 11.39 1.79 -4.74
N ASP A 386 11.20 2.14 -6.02
CA ASP A 386 12.02 1.65 -7.13
C ASP A 386 13.47 2.12 -7.00
N ALA A 387 13.69 3.34 -6.49
CA ALA A 387 15.01 3.91 -6.25
C ALA A 387 15.85 3.14 -5.21
N TYR A 388 15.21 2.41 -4.29
CA TYR A 388 15.88 1.70 -3.19
C TYR A 388 15.88 0.18 -3.34
N PHE A 389 15.24 -0.35 -4.39
CA PHE A 389 15.26 -1.78 -4.65
C PHE A 389 16.64 -2.33 -5.06
N PRO A 390 17.45 -1.65 -5.90
CA PRO A 390 18.75 -2.18 -6.32
C PRO A 390 19.76 -2.27 -5.16
N ILE A 391 20.46 -3.39 -5.05
CA ILE A 391 21.48 -3.61 -4.02
C ILE A 391 22.77 -2.88 -4.40
N ASN A 392 23.39 -2.20 -3.42
CA ASN A 392 24.78 -1.76 -3.52
C ASN A 392 25.72 -2.93 -3.30
N GLY A 393 26.06 -3.64 -4.36
CA GLY A 393 26.99 -4.77 -4.30
C GLY A 393 28.44 -4.38 -3.98
N ALA A 394 28.81 -3.10 -4.19
CA ALA A 394 30.13 -2.58 -3.83
C ALA A 394 30.31 -2.26 -2.35
N MET A 395 29.23 -2.28 -1.56
CA MET A 395 29.30 -2.16 -0.10
C MET A 395 30.18 -3.27 0.45
N LYS A 396 31.08 -2.93 1.37
CA LYS A 396 31.95 -3.90 2.05
C LYS A 396 31.18 -4.66 3.12
N LEU A 397 31.51 -5.93 3.34
CA LEU A 397 30.84 -6.75 4.37
C LEU A 397 31.05 -6.21 5.79
N GLY A 398 32.18 -5.54 6.07
CA GLY A 398 32.39 -4.85 7.34
C GLY A 398 31.41 -3.70 7.58
N GLU A 399 31.06 -2.94 6.54
CA GLU A 399 30.03 -1.89 6.60
C GLU A 399 28.64 -2.50 6.80
N LEU A 400 28.32 -3.58 6.07
CA LEU A 400 27.06 -4.30 6.26
C LEU A 400 26.94 -4.85 7.69
N ARG A 401 28.02 -5.40 8.26
CA ARG A 401 28.03 -5.85 9.66
C ARG A 401 27.75 -4.71 10.64
N ALA A 402 28.36 -3.55 10.44
CA ALA A 402 28.08 -2.36 11.25
C ALA A 402 26.61 -1.92 11.17
N ILE A 403 26.00 -1.94 9.98
CA ILE A 403 24.56 -1.67 9.78
C ILE A 403 23.71 -2.67 10.57
N MET A 404 24.03 -3.96 10.47
CA MET A 404 23.31 -5.02 11.18
C MET A 404 23.39 -4.84 12.70
N GLN A 405 24.58 -4.56 13.24
CA GLN A 405 24.78 -4.31 14.67
C GLN A 405 24.02 -3.07 15.15
N ALA A 406 24.03 -1.98 14.37
CA ALA A 406 23.41 -0.72 14.74
C ALA A 406 21.87 -0.76 14.71
N HIS A 407 21.28 -1.56 13.81
CA HIS A 407 19.83 -1.46 13.52
C HIS A 407 19.03 -2.73 13.75
N TYR A 408 19.67 -3.90 13.86
CA TYR A 408 19.00 -5.20 13.99
C TYR A 408 19.21 -5.88 15.34
N GLY A 409 19.70 -5.17 16.37
CA GLY A 409 19.86 -5.75 17.72
C GLY A 409 18.59 -6.43 18.26
N TRP A 410 17.41 -5.92 17.91
CA TRP A 410 16.09 -6.49 18.22
C TRP A 410 15.84 -7.88 17.59
N ALA A 411 16.51 -8.21 16.49
CA ALA A 411 16.38 -9.47 15.76
C ALA A 411 17.55 -10.43 16.05
N LEU A 412 18.77 -9.91 16.10
CA LEU A 412 19.99 -10.73 16.20
C LEU A 412 20.11 -11.50 17.52
N GLY A 413 19.50 -11.01 18.60
CA GLY A 413 19.50 -11.67 19.90
C GLY A 413 18.41 -12.74 20.08
N VAL A 414 17.56 -12.97 19.08
CA VAL A 414 16.44 -13.90 19.17
C VAL A 414 16.87 -15.30 18.76
N ASP A 415 16.57 -16.30 19.59
CA ASP A 415 16.78 -17.71 19.25
C ASP A 415 15.60 -18.24 18.42
N TYR A 416 15.72 -18.14 17.10
CA TYR A 416 14.71 -18.63 16.15
C TYR A 416 14.62 -20.16 16.05
N SER A 417 15.42 -20.93 16.80
CA SER A 417 15.29 -22.38 16.88
C SER A 417 14.20 -22.82 17.86
N THR A 418 13.77 -21.94 18.77
CA THR A 418 12.74 -22.25 19.75
C THR A 418 11.33 -22.17 19.16
N ARG A 419 10.42 -22.99 19.70
CA ARG A 419 9.03 -23.08 19.23
C ARG A 419 8.29 -21.75 19.32
N ASN A 420 8.48 -20.98 20.39
CA ASN A 420 7.79 -19.71 20.61
C ASN A 420 8.30 -18.59 19.69
N GLN A 421 9.60 -18.57 19.38
CA GLN A 421 10.20 -17.54 18.50
C GLN A 421 10.06 -17.84 17.01
N CYS A 422 9.60 -19.04 16.65
CA CYS A 422 9.36 -19.47 15.28
C CYS A 422 7.96 -20.10 15.12
N ALA A 423 7.01 -19.67 15.94
CA ALA A 423 5.71 -20.33 16.08
C ALA A 423 4.83 -20.23 14.83
N ARG A 424 5.00 -19.16 14.03
CA ARG A 424 4.10 -18.82 12.92
C ARG A 424 4.82 -18.67 11.59
N PHE A 425 4.06 -18.68 10.50
CA PHE A 425 4.55 -18.38 9.16
C PHE A 425 3.49 -17.65 8.34
N TRP A 426 3.93 -16.66 7.56
CA TRP A 426 3.04 -15.94 6.66
C TRP A 426 2.91 -16.68 5.34
N TYR A 427 1.70 -16.80 4.79
CA TYR A 427 1.48 -17.51 3.53
C TYR A 427 0.35 -16.87 2.72
N VAL A 428 0.15 -17.30 1.48
CA VAL A 428 -1.03 -16.94 0.66
C VAL A 428 -1.99 -18.12 0.65
N SER A 429 -3.24 -17.93 1.05
CA SER A 429 -4.26 -18.99 0.97
C SER A 429 -4.64 -19.27 -0.48
N GLU A 430 -4.80 -20.55 -0.83
CA GLU A 430 -5.25 -20.99 -2.15
C GLU A 430 -6.69 -20.54 -2.44
N ASP A 431 -7.61 -20.78 -1.49
CA ASP A 431 -9.04 -20.46 -1.65
C ASP A 431 -9.37 -18.96 -1.74
N LYS A 432 -8.44 -18.12 -1.27
CA LYS A 432 -8.68 -16.68 -1.06
C LYS A 432 -7.71 -15.81 -1.83
N LEU A 433 -6.56 -16.34 -2.22
CA LEU A 433 -5.46 -15.60 -2.82
C LEU A 433 -5.02 -14.39 -1.98
N GLU A 434 -5.22 -14.49 -0.66
CA GLU A 434 -4.92 -13.45 0.32
C GLU A 434 -3.87 -13.91 1.34
N PRO A 435 -3.07 -12.99 1.89
CA PRO A 435 -2.17 -13.29 2.98
C PRO A 435 -2.88 -13.80 4.24
N ARG A 436 -2.28 -14.82 4.84
CA ARG A 436 -2.71 -15.47 6.09
C ARG A 436 -1.50 -15.74 6.98
N LEU A 437 -1.78 -16.11 8.23
CA LEU A 437 -0.78 -16.44 9.24
C LEU A 437 -1.12 -17.83 9.80
N GLY A 438 -0.23 -18.79 9.57
CA GLY A 438 -0.39 -20.19 9.98
C GLY A 438 0.49 -20.54 11.17
N GLU A 439 0.11 -21.58 11.91
CA GLU A 439 0.88 -22.13 13.03
C GLU A 439 1.92 -23.13 12.51
N ARG A 440 3.21 -22.77 12.53
CA ARG A 440 4.32 -23.49 11.86
C ARG A 440 4.45 -24.95 12.29
N HIS A 441 4.18 -25.23 13.55
CA HIS A 441 4.38 -26.56 14.13
C HIS A 441 3.13 -27.44 14.07
N GLU A 442 2.02 -26.90 13.57
CA GLU A 442 0.69 -27.53 13.63
C GLU A 442 0.01 -27.58 12.27
N GLU A 443 0.41 -26.72 11.33
CA GLU A 443 -0.16 -26.61 9.99
C GLU A 443 0.91 -26.85 8.91
N PRO A 444 0.58 -27.54 7.79
CA PRO A 444 1.47 -27.65 6.64
C PRO A 444 1.60 -26.30 5.92
N GLY A 445 2.58 -26.17 5.03
CA GLY A 445 2.73 -25.00 4.16
C GLY A 445 3.82 -24.02 4.57
N ALA A 446 4.56 -24.29 5.65
CA ALA A 446 5.69 -23.47 6.07
C ALA A 446 6.80 -23.36 5.01
N GLU A 447 6.91 -24.34 4.10
CA GLU A 447 7.81 -24.30 2.95
C GLU A 447 7.41 -23.26 1.87
N ARG A 448 6.15 -22.82 1.90
CA ARG A 448 5.57 -21.80 0.99
C ARG A 448 5.48 -20.42 1.64
N GLU A 449 6.25 -20.22 2.70
CA GLU A 449 6.26 -18.99 3.48
C GLU A 449 6.61 -17.76 2.62
N LEU A 450 5.88 -16.67 2.87
CA LEU A 450 6.18 -15.34 2.37
C LEU A 450 7.38 -14.77 3.14
N PRO A 451 8.23 -13.95 2.51
CA PRO A 451 9.45 -13.43 3.11
C PRO A 451 9.13 -12.24 4.04
N LEU A 452 8.27 -12.45 5.03
CA LEU A 452 7.80 -11.46 6.01
C LEU A 452 8.36 -11.69 7.42
N ASP A 453 9.13 -12.74 7.61
CA ASP A 453 9.90 -13.07 8.81
C ASP A 453 11.21 -12.27 8.86
N THR A 454 11.10 -10.93 8.78
CA THR A 454 12.23 -10.01 8.56
C THR A 454 13.34 -10.18 9.60
N GLY A 455 12.98 -10.40 10.87
CA GLY A 455 13.95 -10.66 11.94
C GLY A 455 14.73 -11.97 11.75
N ARG A 456 14.05 -13.06 11.36
CA ARG A 456 14.70 -14.36 11.12
C ARG A 456 15.62 -14.30 9.89
N GLN A 457 15.20 -13.61 8.84
CA GLN A 457 16.04 -13.35 7.66
C GLN A 457 17.28 -12.49 8.00
N ALA A 458 17.13 -11.48 8.85
CA ALA A 458 18.24 -10.68 9.33
C ALA A 458 19.24 -11.51 10.16
N ALA A 459 18.74 -12.38 11.04
CA ALA A 459 19.58 -13.31 11.80
C ALA A 459 20.31 -14.31 10.89
N ALA A 460 19.64 -14.84 9.86
CA ALA A 460 20.26 -15.73 8.89
C ALA A 460 21.38 -15.03 8.09
N LEU A 461 21.16 -13.79 7.63
CA LEU A 461 22.20 -12.97 7.01
C LEU A 461 23.37 -12.74 7.98
N TRP A 462 23.08 -12.41 9.24
CA TRP A 462 24.12 -12.19 10.25
C TRP A 462 25.01 -13.42 10.45
N GLN A 463 24.44 -14.63 10.41
CA GLN A 463 25.21 -15.87 10.46
C GLN A 463 26.07 -16.07 9.20
N ALA A 464 25.53 -15.79 8.00
CA ALA A 464 26.28 -15.89 6.75
C ALA A 464 27.45 -14.89 6.65
N LEU A 465 27.35 -13.77 7.38
CA LEU A 465 28.44 -12.81 7.51
C LEU A 465 29.55 -13.29 8.47
N GLN A 466 29.32 -14.28 9.33
CA GLN A 466 30.36 -14.74 10.26
C GLN A 466 31.53 -15.39 9.50
N GLY A 467 32.76 -15.04 9.88
CA GLY A 467 33.98 -15.56 9.26
C GLY A 467 34.32 -15.01 7.88
N GLN A 468 33.48 -14.16 7.28
CA GLN A 468 33.77 -13.50 6.00
C GLN A 468 34.71 -12.28 6.18
N PRO A 469 35.66 -12.02 5.28
CA PRO A 469 36.52 -10.83 5.34
C PRO A 469 35.74 -9.51 5.29
N ASP A 470 36.18 -8.49 6.05
CA ASP A 470 35.52 -7.17 6.09
C ASP A 470 35.55 -6.42 4.76
N ASP A 471 36.62 -6.61 3.99
CA ASP A 471 36.87 -5.93 2.71
C ASP A 471 36.16 -6.59 1.52
N LEU A 472 35.64 -7.81 1.70
CA LEU A 472 34.86 -8.50 0.68
C LEU A 472 33.60 -7.68 0.32
N PRO A 473 33.28 -7.49 -0.97
CA PRO A 473 32.04 -6.83 -1.36
C PRO A 473 30.79 -7.70 -1.17
N VAL A 474 29.66 -7.06 -0.89
CA VAL A 474 28.33 -7.68 -0.82
C VAL A 474 28.00 -8.49 -2.08
N ALA A 475 28.42 -8.03 -3.25
CA ALA A 475 28.17 -8.72 -4.51
C ALA A 475 28.73 -10.17 -4.52
N HIS A 476 29.87 -10.39 -3.88
CA HIS A 476 30.51 -11.71 -3.78
C HIS A 476 29.75 -12.63 -2.82
N LEU A 477 29.23 -12.10 -1.70
CA LEU A 477 28.36 -12.85 -0.81
C LEU A 477 27.10 -13.31 -1.54
N LEU A 478 26.45 -12.42 -2.31
CA LEU A 478 25.19 -12.71 -2.99
C LEU A 478 25.33 -13.65 -4.19
N LEU A 479 26.53 -13.75 -4.78
CA LEU A 479 26.86 -14.81 -5.75
C LEU A 479 26.87 -16.19 -5.09
N ALA A 480 27.40 -16.29 -3.87
CA ALA A 480 27.53 -17.55 -3.14
C ALA A 480 26.23 -17.94 -2.41
N ALA A 481 25.50 -16.97 -1.89
CA ALA A 481 24.30 -17.14 -1.07
C ALA A 481 23.18 -16.15 -1.48
N PRO A 482 22.54 -16.35 -2.65
CA PRO A 482 21.52 -15.45 -3.20
C PRO A 482 20.22 -15.39 -2.38
N GLU A 483 19.99 -16.35 -1.48
CA GLU A 483 18.86 -16.34 -0.54
C GLU A 483 18.87 -15.12 0.39
N HIS A 484 20.04 -14.51 0.63
CA HIS A 484 20.17 -13.34 1.51
C HIS A 484 19.85 -12.01 0.84
N ARG A 485 19.54 -11.98 -0.47
CA ARG A 485 19.22 -10.74 -1.20
C ARG A 485 18.14 -9.89 -0.52
N PRO A 486 16.99 -10.45 -0.06
CA PRO A 486 15.97 -9.64 0.61
C PRO A 486 16.50 -8.98 1.89
N ALA A 487 17.23 -9.72 2.73
CA ALA A 487 17.79 -9.20 3.98
C ALA A 487 18.85 -8.12 3.74
N VAL A 488 19.76 -8.32 2.77
CA VAL A 488 20.77 -7.31 2.38
C VAL A 488 20.11 -6.03 1.90
N ARG A 489 19.11 -6.13 1.01
CA ARG A 489 18.36 -4.98 0.50
C ARG A 489 17.72 -4.19 1.65
N ARG A 490 17.06 -4.89 2.58
CA ARG A 490 16.43 -4.26 3.76
C ARG A 490 17.45 -3.61 4.69
N ALA A 491 18.61 -4.23 4.93
CA ALA A 491 19.66 -3.63 5.74
C ALA A 491 20.19 -2.33 5.11
N GLN A 492 20.44 -2.32 3.80
CA GLN A 492 20.88 -1.14 3.07
C GLN A 492 19.83 -0.01 3.08
N ILE A 493 18.54 -0.35 2.99
CA ILE A 493 17.43 0.60 3.16
C ILE A 493 17.45 1.18 4.57
N THR A 494 17.51 0.33 5.60
CA THR A 494 17.43 0.72 7.02
C THR A 494 18.57 1.66 7.42
N ALA A 495 19.77 1.50 6.83
CA ALA A 495 20.90 2.41 7.04
C ALA A 495 20.58 3.87 6.69
N ARG A 496 19.62 4.11 5.79
CA ARG A 496 19.17 5.46 5.37
C ARG A 496 17.75 5.80 5.85
N HIS A 497 16.99 4.79 6.24
CA HIS A 497 15.59 4.88 6.63
C HIS A 497 15.39 4.22 8.01
N PRO A 498 15.64 4.95 9.11
CA PRO A 498 15.74 4.36 10.45
C PRO A 498 14.43 3.74 10.97
N PHE A 499 13.29 4.14 10.41
CA PHE A 499 11.95 3.61 10.73
C PHE A 499 11.44 2.58 9.69
N ALA A 500 12.34 1.98 8.89
CA ALA A 500 11.99 1.04 7.82
C ALA A 500 11.55 -0.35 8.29
N GLU A 501 11.86 -0.72 9.53
CA GLU A 501 11.62 -2.04 10.11
C GLU A 501 10.63 -1.96 11.27
N ILE A 502 9.69 -2.90 11.31
CA ILE A 502 8.98 -3.23 12.54
C ILE A 502 9.96 -4.02 13.41
N ARG A 503 10.37 -3.45 14.54
CA ARG A 503 11.44 -3.97 15.39
C ARG A 503 10.92 -4.99 16.42
N ASP A 504 10.13 -5.95 15.97
CA ASP A 504 9.64 -7.08 16.78
C ASP A 504 9.56 -8.36 15.93
N ASN A 505 9.49 -9.52 16.59
CA ASN A 505 9.44 -10.81 15.91
C ASN A 505 8.07 -11.07 15.27
N LEU A 506 7.98 -10.89 13.95
CA LEU A 506 6.75 -11.05 13.16
C LEU A 506 6.29 -12.51 12.96
N ILE A 507 6.94 -13.48 13.61
CA ILE A 507 6.55 -14.90 13.57
C ILE A 507 6.52 -15.54 14.97
N ALA A 508 6.62 -14.75 16.04
CA ALA A 508 6.46 -15.24 17.40
C ALA A 508 5.01 -15.64 17.73
N ASP A 509 4.83 -16.43 18.78
CA ASP A 509 3.53 -16.88 19.30
C ASP A 509 2.72 -15.75 19.94
N ASP A 510 3.39 -14.76 20.52
CA ASP A 510 2.79 -13.59 21.16
C ASP A 510 2.53 -12.41 20.20
N MET A 511 2.97 -12.49 18.93
CA MET A 511 2.77 -11.44 17.94
C MET A 511 1.27 -11.20 17.66
N LEU A 512 0.84 -9.94 17.66
CA LEU A 512 -0.54 -9.55 17.34
C LEU A 512 -0.61 -8.79 16.01
N PRO A 513 -1.07 -9.42 14.90
CA PRO A 513 -1.19 -8.75 13.61
C PRO A 513 -2.07 -7.49 13.65
N ILE A 514 -3.07 -7.46 14.53
CA ILE A 514 -3.95 -6.30 14.74
C ILE A 514 -3.19 -5.03 15.16
N ASP A 515 -2.00 -5.13 15.76
CA ASP A 515 -1.20 -3.96 16.11
C ASP A 515 -0.61 -3.28 14.86
N ILE A 516 -0.19 -4.07 13.85
CA ILE A 516 0.22 -3.56 12.53
C ILE A 516 -0.98 -2.90 11.83
N LEU A 517 -2.13 -3.57 11.87
CA LEU A 517 -3.35 -3.06 11.25
C LEU A 517 -3.78 -1.73 11.88
N ARG A 518 -3.81 -1.65 13.21
CA ARG A 518 -4.18 -0.42 13.93
C ARG A 518 -3.27 0.75 13.58
N CYS A 519 -1.96 0.53 13.51
CA CYS A 519 -1.01 1.55 13.07
C CYS A 519 -1.39 2.13 11.69
N LYS A 520 -1.60 1.26 10.70
CA LYS A 520 -1.98 1.68 9.34
C LYS A 520 -3.35 2.37 9.32
N LEU A 521 -4.32 1.84 10.04
CA LEU A 521 -5.69 2.37 10.07
C LEU A 521 -5.78 3.72 10.80
N ALA A 522 -4.91 3.98 11.78
CA ALA A 522 -4.75 5.31 12.38
C ALA A 522 -4.21 6.32 11.34
N PHE A 523 -3.24 5.93 10.50
CA PHE A 523 -2.83 6.74 9.35
C PHE A 523 -3.95 6.94 8.32
N PHE A 524 -4.86 5.98 8.14
CA PHE A 524 -6.04 6.21 7.30
C PHE A 524 -6.95 7.28 7.92
N GLY A 525 -7.06 7.27 9.25
CA GLY A 525 -7.85 8.23 10.03
C GLY A 525 -8.95 7.60 10.87
N ALA A 526 -8.91 6.27 11.09
CA ALA A 526 -9.84 5.58 11.96
C ALA A 526 -9.67 6.03 13.42
N THR A 527 -10.78 6.30 14.10
CA THR A 527 -10.82 6.85 15.47
C THR A 527 -11.19 5.83 16.53
N ARG A 528 -11.77 4.69 16.13
CA ARG A 528 -12.21 3.59 16.99
C ARG A 528 -11.87 2.26 16.31
N PHE A 529 -11.39 1.32 17.10
CA PHE A 529 -10.95 0.00 16.66
C PHE A 529 -11.70 -1.05 17.48
N ASP A 530 -12.35 -1.98 16.79
CA ASP A 530 -13.10 -3.05 17.43
C ASP A 530 -12.60 -4.40 16.92
N PRO A 531 -11.57 -4.98 17.58
CA PRO A 531 -11.05 -6.29 17.25
C PRO A 531 -12.13 -7.34 17.41
N ARG A 532 -12.17 -8.28 16.47
CA ARG A 532 -13.07 -9.44 16.53
C ARG A 532 -12.31 -10.75 16.65
N SER A 533 -11.00 -10.69 16.40
CA SER A 533 -9.99 -11.62 16.90
C SER A 533 -8.64 -10.90 16.98
N ASP A 534 -7.57 -11.64 17.27
CA ASP A 534 -6.17 -11.21 17.14
C ASP A 534 -5.71 -10.94 15.70
N ARG A 535 -6.53 -11.25 14.68
CA ARG A 535 -6.17 -11.21 13.25
C ARG A 535 -6.97 -10.22 12.41
N TRP A 536 -8.04 -9.62 12.95
CA TRP A 536 -8.85 -8.64 12.23
C TRP A 536 -9.60 -7.66 13.13
N VAL A 537 -9.89 -6.48 12.57
CA VAL A 537 -10.45 -5.34 13.29
C VAL A 537 -11.53 -4.63 12.46
N ARG A 538 -12.63 -4.25 13.11
CA ARG A 538 -13.67 -3.37 12.54
C ARG A 538 -13.35 -1.92 12.86
N ILE A 539 -13.58 -1.04 11.90
CA ILE A 539 -13.45 0.42 12.03
C ILE A 539 -14.57 1.14 11.28
N SER A 540 -14.70 2.44 11.53
CA SER A 540 -15.49 3.36 10.70
C SER A 540 -14.60 4.50 10.22
N LEU A 541 -14.69 4.83 8.92
CA LEU A 541 -13.97 5.96 8.31
C LEU A 541 -14.91 7.13 8.08
N PHE A 542 -14.37 8.35 8.13
CA PHE A 542 -15.09 9.61 7.92
C PHE A 542 -16.24 9.90 8.91
N GLN A 543 -16.34 9.16 10.02
CA GLN A 543 -17.28 9.52 11.07
C GLN A 543 -16.95 10.92 11.63
N GLY A 544 -17.94 11.80 11.73
CA GLY A 544 -17.73 13.20 12.15
C GLY A 544 -17.20 14.14 11.06
N ALA A 545 -16.75 13.61 9.92
CA ALA A 545 -16.23 14.42 8.81
C ALA A 545 -17.35 15.14 8.03
N PRO A 546 -17.05 16.25 7.33
CA PRO A 546 -18.03 16.92 6.48
C PRO A 546 -18.45 16.05 5.28
N TYR A 547 -19.65 16.30 4.76
CA TYR A 547 -20.17 15.75 3.50
C TYR A 547 -19.90 16.70 2.31
N PRO A 548 -20.05 16.25 1.06
CA PRO A 548 -19.79 17.10 -0.11
C PRO A 548 -20.58 18.41 -0.13
N ASP A 549 -21.83 18.40 0.34
CA ASP A 549 -22.67 19.59 0.45
C ASP A 549 -22.16 20.63 1.47
N GLN A 550 -21.25 20.23 2.37
CA GLN A 550 -20.66 21.09 3.41
C GLN A 550 -19.28 21.65 3.03
N LEU A 551 -18.62 21.11 1.99
CA LEU A 551 -17.31 21.59 1.51
C LEU A 551 -17.40 22.52 0.31
N GLY A 552 -18.42 22.38 -0.54
CA GLY A 552 -18.59 23.20 -1.75
C GLY A 552 -19.99 23.18 -2.36
N GLY A 553 -20.97 22.61 -1.64
CA GLY A 553 -22.35 22.42 -2.12
C GLY A 553 -22.49 21.30 -3.16
N ILE A 554 -23.61 20.57 -3.14
CA ILE A 554 -24.08 19.77 -4.28
C ILE A 554 -25.12 20.63 -5.01
N SER A 555 -24.81 21.18 -6.17
CA SER A 555 -25.84 21.82 -6.99
C SER A 555 -26.70 20.76 -7.66
N ALA A 556 -27.94 20.61 -7.22
CA ALA A 556 -28.97 19.84 -7.95
C ALA A 556 -29.43 20.53 -9.25
N LYS A 557 -28.93 21.74 -9.55
CA LYS A 557 -29.22 22.46 -10.79
C LYS A 557 -28.03 22.37 -11.74
N MET A 558 -28.28 21.82 -12.94
CA MET A 558 -27.34 21.90 -14.06
C MET A 558 -26.93 23.37 -14.29
N PRO A 559 -25.64 23.71 -14.26
CA PRO A 559 -25.21 24.94 -14.89
C PRO A 559 -25.40 24.77 -16.39
N LYS A 560 -26.25 25.62 -17.00
CA LYS A 560 -26.23 25.85 -18.45
C LYS A 560 -24.95 26.62 -18.80
N GLY A 561 -23.81 25.97 -18.67
CA GLY A 561 -22.50 26.49 -19.04
C GLY A 561 -21.85 25.50 -19.99
N ARG A 562 -21.54 25.94 -21.21
CA ARG A 562 -20.71 25.20 -22.16
C ARG A 562 -19.34 25.00 -21.52
N ILE A 563 -19.10 23.85 -20.91
CA ILE A 563 -17.75 23.41 -20.59
C ILE A 563 -17.14 22.97 -21.91
N THR A 564 -16.28 23.80 -22.47
CA THR A 564 -15.45 23.45 -23.61
C THR A 564 -14.52 22.31 -23.16
N PRO A 565 -14.53 21.14 -23.80
CA PRO A 565 -13.61 20.06 -23.47
C PRO A 565 -12.20 20.43 -23.93
N THR A 566 -11.43 21.11 -23.08
CA THR A 566 -9.99 21.28 -23.28
C THR A 566 -9.27 20.08 -22.67
N GLY A 567 -9.17 19.03 -23.48
CA GLY A 567 -8.46 17.81 -23.15
C GLY A 567 -8.55 16.85 -24.32
N GLN A 568 -7.72 17.07 -25.34
CA GLN A 568 -7.55 16.10 -26.41
C GLN A 568 -6.93 14.82 -25.82
N SER A 569 -7.77 13.86 -25.42
CA SER A 569 -7.31 12.48 -25.25
C SER A 569 -6.93 11.99 -26.65
N ARG A 570 -5.64 11.78 -26.91
CA ARG A 570 -5.19 11.08 -28.12
C ARG A 570 -5.84 9.70 -28.12
N ARG A 571 -6.77 9.49 -29.06
CA ARG A 571 -7.31 8.17 -29.40
C ARG A 571 -6.18 7.38 -30.06
N VAL A 572 -5.59 6.43 -29.34
CA VAL A 572 -4.83 5.34 -29.95
C VAL A 572 -5.80 4.16 -30.03
N ASN A 573 -6.18 3.81 -31.26
CA ASN A 573 -6.94 2.65 -31.75
C ASN A 573 -7.90 1.95 -30.76
N GLY A 574 -9.20 2.08 -31.04
CA GLY A 574 -10.30 1.51 -30.28
C GLY A 574 -10.25 -0.02 -30.16
N GLN A 575 -9.75 -0.47 -29.02
CA GLN A 575 -10.21 -1.59 -28.19
C GLN A 575 -9.42 -1.47 -26.89
N LEU A 576 -10.07 -1.06 -25.79
CA LEU A 576 -9.46 -1.18 -24.47
C LEU A 576 -9.41 -2.69 -24.18
N THR A 577 -8.30 -3.34 -24.52
CA THR A 577 -8.03 -4.70 -24.08
C THR A 577 -7.92 -4.66 -22.56
N THR A 578 -8.84 -5.32 -21.87
CA THR A 578 -8.81 -5.49 -20.41
C THR A 578 -7.63 -6.40 -20.06
N GLY A 579 -6.46 -5.77 -19.90
CA GLY A 579 -5.17 -6.39 -19.62
C GLY A 579 -4.89 -6.63 -18.14
N LEU A 580 -3.81 -7.35 -17.83
CA LEU A 580 -3.20 -7.26 -16.49
C LEU A 580 -2.56 -5.87 -16.36
N SER A 581 -2.70 -5.20 -15.22
CA SER A 581 -1.84 -4.05 -14.94
C SER A 581 -0.36 -4.46 -14.87
N LEU A 582 0.56 -3.50 -14.86
CA LEU A 582 1.97 -3.82 -14.66
C LEU A 582 2.21 -4.38 -13.26
N SER A 583 1.52 -3.88 -12.22
CA SER A 583 1.60 -4.44 -10.86
C SER A 583 1.08 -5.88 -10.78
N GLU A 584 -0.02 -6.20 -11.47
CA GLU A 584 -0.54 -7.58 -11.54
C GLU A 584 0.43 -8.49 -12.30
N THR A 585 1.03 -7.98 -13.39
CA THR A 585 2.05 -8.69 -14.16
C THR A 585 3.25 -9.04 -13.28
N GLU A 586 3.77 -8.08 -12.53
CA GLU A 586 4.89 -8.29 -11.63
C GLU A 586 4.54 -9.30 -10.53
N ALA A 587 3.39 -9.15 -9.88
CA ALA A 587 2.95 -10.04 -8.82
C ALA A 587 2.75 -11.49 -9.31
N LEU A 588 2.17 -11.68 -10.50
CA LEU A 588 2.01 -12.99 -11.13
C LEU A 588 3.38 -13.60 -11.45
N CYS A 589 4.26 -12.86 -12.11
CA CYS A 589 5.58 -13.33 -12.51
C CYS A 589 6.43 -13.71 -11.28
N ALA A 590 6.42 -12.91 -10.21
CA ALA A 590 7.17 -13.20 -8.99
C ALA A 590 6.70 -14.50 -8.33
N LYS A 591 5.37 -14.70 -8.22
CA LYS A 591 4.80 -15.93 -7.68
C LYS A 591 5.11 -17.14 -8.57
N ALA A 592 5.04 -17.00 -9.89
CA ALA A 592 5.35 -18.07 -10.83
C ALA A 592 6.81 -18.52 -10.74
N VAL A 593 7.75 -17.57 -10.67
CA VAL A 593 9.18 -17.88 -10.52
C VAL A 593 9.46 -18.53 -9.16
N ARG A 594 8.84 -18.06 -8.07
CA ARG A 594 8.92 -18.74 -6.77
C ARG A 594 8.32 -20.15 -6.84
N GLY A 595 7.16 -20.31 -7.47
CA GLY A 595 6.49 -21.61 -7.65
C GLY A 595 7.25 -22.58 -8.55
N ALA A 596 8.19 -22.07 -9.36
CA ALA A 596 9.15 -22.87 -10.11
C ALA A 596 10.38 -23.29 -9.27
N GLY A 597 10.49 -22.89 -8.00
CA GLY A 597 11.55 -23.32 -7.07
C GLY A 597 12.64 -22.30 -6.79
N PHE A 598 12.53 -21.06 -7.28
CA PHE A 598 13.53 -20.01 -7.02
C PHE A 598 13.28 -19.27 -5.70
N GLU A 599 14.31 -18.66 -5.13
CA GLU A 599 14.18 -17.82 -3.94
C GLU A 599 13.46 -16.49 -4.21
N TRP A 600 12.74 -15.98 -3.21
CA TRP A 600 11.92 -14.77 -3.34
C TRP A 600 12.71 -13.55 -3.85
N GLY A 601 13.95 -13.39 -3.38
CA GLY A 601 14.82 -12.30 -3.82
C GLY A 601 15.08 -12.32 -5.33
N PHE A 602 15.36 -13.51 -5.87
CA PHE A 602 15.58 -13.70 -7.32
C PHE A 602 14.28 -13.63 -8.12
N ALA A 603 13.19 -14.18 -7.58
CA ALA A 603 11.87 -14.13 -8.20
C ALA A 603 11.38 -12.69 -8.44
N GLN A 604 11.69 -11.77 -7.52
CA GLN A 604 11.41 -10.35 -7.67
C GLN A 604 12.23 -9.71 -8.81
N GLU A 605 13.52 -10.01 -8.93
CA GLU A 605 14.37 -9.50 -10.03
C GLU A 605 13.81 -9.96 -11.40
N ALA A 606 13.47 -11.24 -11.51
CA ALA A 606 12.89 -11.84 -12.70
C ALA A 606 11.55 -11.18 -13.08
N ALA A 607 10.68 -10.95 -12.10
CA ALA A 607 9.39 -10.33 -12.29
C ALA A 607 9.50 -8.87 -12.76
N ARG A 608 10.41 -8.08 -12.16
CA ARG A 608 10.65 -6.70 -12.60
C ARG A 608 11.22 -6.64 -14.01
N ALA A 609 12.12 -7.57 -14.37
CA ALA A 609 12.63 -7.67 -15.74
C ALA A 609 11.52 -7.96 -16.75
N ALA A 610 10.66 -8.95 -16.47
CA ALA A 610 9.51 -9.28 -17.32
C ALA A 610 8.51 -8.11 -17.42
N THR A 611 8.25 -7.42 -16.30
CA THR A 611 7.34 -6.28 -16.25
C THR A 611 7.89 -5.08 -17.01
N TRP A 612 9.20 -4.82 -16.93
CA TRP A 612 9.86 -3.77 -17.71
C TRP A 612 9.73 -4.04 -19.21
N LEU A 613 9.91 -5.28 -19.65
CA LEU A 613 9.73 -5.66 -21.06
C LEU A 613 8.27 -5.46 -21.52
N THR A 614 7.33 -5.87 -20.68
CA THR A 614 5.88 -5.64 -20.90
C THR A 614 5.56 -4.16 -21.03
N ALA A 615 6.09 -3.31 -20.14
CA ALA A 615 5.92 -1.87 -20.22
C ALA A 615 6.48 -1.29 -21.53
N HIS A 616 7.44 -1.95 -22.19
CA HIS A 616 8.00 -1.53 -23.47
C HIS A 616 7.42 -2.27 -24.68
N GLY A 617 6.27 -2.93 -24.53
CA GLY A 617 5.53 -3.55 -25.62
C GLY A 617 6.02 -4.94 -26.04
N VAL A 618 6.91 -5.56 -25.26
CA VAL A 618 7.32 -6.96 -25.46
C VAL A 618 6.46 -7.88 -24.60
N ALA A 619 6.14 -9.08 -25.08
CA ALA A 619 5.40 -10.08 -24.30
C ALA A 619 6.26 -10.67 -23.16
N GLY A 620 6.50 -9.88 -22.10
CA GLY A 620 7.39 -10.24 -20.99
C GLY A 620 6.96 -11.52 -20.27
N CYS A 621 5.66 -11.71 -20.04
CA CYS A 621 5.12 -12.95 -19.46
C CYS A 621 5.47 -14.19 -20.29
N THR A 622 5.27 -14.12 -21.62
CA THR A 622 5.59 -15.21 -22.54
C THR A 622 7.08 -15.52 -22.54
N LEU A 623 7.92 -14.49 -22.55
CA LEU A 623 9.37 -14.67 -22.53
C LEU A 623 9.85 -15.29 -21.21
N LEU A 624 9.30 -14.87 -20.08
CA LEU A 624 9.59 -15.43 -18.77
C LEU A 624 9.14 -16.90 -18.67
N LEU A 625 7.93 -17.22 -19.13
CA LEU A 625 7.45 -18.59 -19.15
C LEU A 625 8.35 -19.49 -20.02
N ARG A 626 8.71 -19.02 -21.21
CA ARG A 626 9.62 -19.76 -22.10
C ARG A 626 10.94 -20.05 -21.40
N TRP A 627 11.49 -19.11 -20.65
CA TRP A 627 12.69 -19.32 -19.83
C TRP A 627 12.45 -20.36 -18.72
N LEU A 628 11.34 -20.29 -17.97
CA LEU A 628 11.00 -21.26 -16.93
C LEU A 628 10.86 -22.69 -17.48
N GLN A 629 10.29 -22.84 -18.67
CA GLN A 629 10.13 -24.14 -19.35
C GLN A 629 11.47 -24.77 -19.78
N MET A 630 12.56 -23.99 -19.84
CA MET A 630 13.91 -24.51 -20.11
C MET A 630 14.58 -25.14 -18.87
N ASN A 631 13.86 -25.22 -17.74
CA ASN A 631 14.35 -25.70 -16.44
C ASN A 631 15.68 -25.03 -15.99
N PRO A 632 15.67 -23.70 -15.77
CA PRO A 632 16.88 -22.92 -15.52
C PRO A 632 17.56 -23.21 -14.18
N ILE A 633 16.96 -24.03 -13.30
CA ILE A 633 17.53 -24.42 -12.01
C ILE A 633 18.93 -25.05 -12.18
N ASN A 634 19.19 -25.68 -13.33
CA ASN A 634 20.48 -26.33 -13.64
C ASN A 634 21.52 -25.41 -14.30
N THR A 635 21.19 -24.14 -14.55
CA THR A 635 22.15 -23.19 -15.16
C THR A 635 22.94 -22.50 -14.06
N ALA A 636 24.23 -22.81 -13.96
CA ALA A 636 25.12 -22.24 -12.95
C ALA A 636 25.09 -20.71 -13.00
N SER A 637 25.11 -20.07 -11.83
CA SER A 637 25.33 -18.63 -11.73
C SER A 637 26.72 -18.31 -12.29
N PRO A 638 26.84 -17.41 -13.28
CA PRO A 638 28.14 -17.07 -13.84
C PRO A 638 28.98 -16.43 -12.75
N ARG A 639 30.19 -16.94 -12.54
CA ARG A 639 31.20 -16.23 -11.75
C ARG A 639 31.67 -15.00 -12.54
N PRO A 640 32.18 -13.95 -11.88
CA PRO A 640 32.73 -12.78 -12.56
C PRO A 640 33.84 -13.09 -13.58
N ASP A 641 34.44 -14.27 -13.53
CA ASP A 641 35.48 -14.72 -14.49
C ASP A 641 34.91 -15.62 -15.60
N ASP A 642 33.62 -15.94 -15.54
CA ASP A 642 32.94 -16.98 -16.35
C ASP A 642 32.12 -16.39 -17.51
N TRP A 643 32.11 -15.07 -17.72
CA TRP A 643 31.30 -14.42 -18.76
C TRP A 643 31.58 -14.97 -20.17
N GLN A 644 32.82 -15.38 -20.43
CA GLN A 644 33.26 -15.84 -21.77
C GLN A 644 33.28 -17.36 -21.93
N SER A 645 32.84 -18.14 -20.94
CA SER A 645 32.85 -19.59 -21.07
C SER A 645 31.83 -20.10 -22.09
N SER A 646 32.06 -21.33 -22.56
CA SER A 646 31.18 -22.01 -23.53
C SER A 646 29.89 -22.58 -22.91
N SER A 647 29.69 -22.48 -21.58
CA SER A 647 28.48 -22.95 -20.92
C SER A 647 27.29 -22.03 -21.22
N LEU A 648 26.11 -22.62 -21.37
CA LEU A 648 24.84 -21.88 -21.49
C LEU A 648 24.57 -21.09 -20.20
N LYS A 649 24.24 -19.81 -20.34
CA LYS A 649 24.03 -18.89 -19.21
C LYS A 649 22.58 -18.46 -19.07
N CYS A 650 22.13 -18.40 -17.82
CA CYS A 650 20.85 -17.83 -17.45
C CYS A 650 20.89 -16.30 -17.60
N PRO A 651 20.00 -15.68 -18.39
CA PRO A 651 20.00 -14.23 -18.58
C PRO A 651 19.76 -13.47 -17.27
N LEU A 652 18.95 -14.04 -16.36
CA LEU A 652 18.62 -13.39 -15.10
C LEU A 652 19.75 -13.52 -14.07
N HIS A 653 20.43 -14.68 -13.94
CA HIS A 653 21.62 -14.77 -13.07
C HIS A 653 22.75 -13.88 -13.58
N VAL A 654 22.98 -13.85 -14.90
CA VAL A 654 23.94 -12.93 -15.54
C VAL A 654 23.60 -11.48 -15.21
N GLY A 655 22.34 -11.08 -15.38
CA GLY A 655 21.94 -9.68 -15.19
C GLY A 655 21.97 -9.25 -13.73
N VAL A 656 21.56 -10.13 -12.83
CA VAL A 656 21.64 -9.89 -11.39
C VAL A 656 23.11 -9.74 -10.96
N ALA A 657 23.99 -10.65 -11.39
CA ALA A 657 25.42 -10.55 -11.13
C ALA A 657 26.01 -9.26 -11.73
N LEU A 658 25.62 -8.90 -12.95
CA LEU A 658 26.05 -7.66 -13.62
C LEU A 658 25.71 -6.44 -12.77
N VAL A 659 24.45 -6.29 -12.36
CA VAL A 659 23.98 -5.15 -11.57
C VAL A 659 24.73 -5.04 -10.24
N ASP A 660 24.96 -6.17 -9.56
CA ASP A 660 25.64 -6.18 -8.26
C ASP A 660 27.14 -5.85 -8.38
N HIS A 661 27.80 -6.29 -9.46
CA HIS A 661 29.24 -6.12 -9.68
C HIS A 661 29.60 -4.88 -10.49
N VAL A 662 28.61 -4.16 -11.04
CA VAL A 662 28.84 -3.11 -12.04
C VAL A 662 29.76 -1.99 -11.57
N ASN A 663 29.82 -1.75 -10.25
CA ASN A 663 30.64 -0.73 -9.62
C ASN A 663 31.89 -1.30 -8.93
N LEU A 664 32.24 -2.55 -9.19
CA LEU A 664 33.45 -3.20 -8.67
C LEU A 664 34.58 -3.20 -9.72
N PRO A 665 35.87 -3.21 -9.28
CA PRO A 665 37.04 -3.12 -10.16
C PRO A 665 37.02 -4.08 -11.35
N GLU A 666 36.50 -5.30 -11.15
CA GLU A 666 36.46 -6.37 -12.15
C GLU A 666 35.64 -5.98 -13.39
N LEU A 667 34.61 -5.14 -13.22
CA LEU A 667 33.75 -4.65 -14.30
C LEU A 667 33.91 -3.16 -14.60
N THR A 668 34.27 -2.32 -13.62
CA THR A 668 34.42 -0.87 -13.84
C THR A 668 35.57 -0.52 -14.79
N MET A 669 36.61 -1.36 -14.87
CA MET A 669 37.71 -1.16 -15.81
C MET A 669 37.35 -1.56 -17.25
N GLN A 670 36.16 -2.12 -17.48
CA GLN A 670 35.71 -2.58 -18.78
C GLN A 670 34.58 -1.69 -19.29
N ASP A 671 34.87 -0.86 -20.30
CA ASP A 671 33.80 -0.18 -21.07
C ASP A 671 33.15 -1.13 -22.07
N ARG A 672 33.76 -2.29 -22.31
CA ARG A 672 33.27 -3.34 -23.18
C ARG A 672 33.32 -4.71 -22.48
N LEU A 673 32.18 -5.36 -22.35
CA LEU A 673 32.03 -6.69 -21.75
C LEU A 673 31.45 -7.67 -22.77
N CYS A 674 32.06 -8.84 -22.93
CA CYS A 674 31.55 -9.93 -23.77
C CYS A 674 30.95 -11.04 -22.89
N VAL A 675 29.68 -11.39 -23.14
CA VAL A 675 28.97 -12.46 -22.44
C VAL A 675 28.52 -13.51 -23.44
N MET A 676 29.09 -14.71 -23.34
CA MET A 676 28.88 -15.79 -24.30
C MET A 676 27.74 -16.72 -23.90
N ASN A 677 27.00 -17.23 -24.88
CA ASN A 677 25.96 -18.25 -24.75
C ASN A 677 24.81 -17.88 -23.80
N VAL A 678 24.31 -16.64 -23.86
CA VAL A 678 23.17 -16.20 -23.05
C VAL A 678 21.87 -16.69 -23.67
N VAL A 679 21.11 -17.49 -22.91
CA VAL A 679 19.78 -17.95 -23.32
C VAL A 679 18.78 -16.79 -23.22
N LEU A 680 17.87 -16.67 -24.19
CA LEU A 680 16.82 -15.64 -24.24
C LEU A 680 17.35 -14.26 -23.81
N PRO A 681 18.38 -13.72 -24.49
CA PRO A 681 19.11 -12.53 -24.07
C PRO A 681 18.23 -11.28 -23.90
N GLY A 682 17.02 -11.27 -24.48
CA GLY A 682 16.02 -10.24 -24.21
C GLY A 682 15.69 -10.05 -22.73
N LEU A 683 15.68 -11.12 -21.90
CA LEU A 683 15.41 -11.04 -20.46
C LEU A 683 16.51 -10.32 -19.67
N LEU A 684 17.70 -10.19 -20.25
CA LEU A 684 18.85 -9.55 -19.63
C LEU A 684 18.85 -8.02 -19.85
N LEU A 685 18.18 -7.52 -20.89
CA LEU A 685 18.17 -6.09 -21.24
C LEU A 685 17.73 -5.15 -20.11
N PRO A 686 16.66 -5.43 -19.33
CA PRO A 686 16.27 -4.56 -18.22
C PRO A 686 17.37 -4.40 -17.16
N LEU A 687 18.09 -5.49 -16.87
CA LEU A 687 19.18 -5.52 -15.89
C LEU A 687 20.45 -4.83 -16.44
N ILE A 688 20.68 -4.89 -17.75
CA ILE A 688 21.74 -4.11 -18.41
C ILE A 688 21.43 -2.60 -18.34
N ALA A 689 20.18 -2.20 -18.60
CA ALA A 689 19.76 -0.80 -18.47
C ALA A 689 19.93 -0.29 -17.03
N LEU A 690 19.57 -1.10 -16.04
CA LEU A 690 19.81 -0.82 -14.63
C LEU A 690 21.32 -0.70 -14.31
N SER A 691 22.14 -1.56 -14.90
CA SER A 691 23.60 -1.50 -14.74
C SER A 691 24.17 -0.17 -15.29
N ALA A 692 23.69 0.30 -16.44
CA ALA A 692 24.07 1.61 -16.98
C ALA A 692 23.67 2.76 -16.04
N GLN A 693 22.47 2.70 -15.45
CA GLN A 693 22.04 3.66 -14.43
C GLN A 693 22.99 3.69 -13.22
N ARG A 694 23.49 2.53 -12.81
CA ARG A 694 24.35 2.37 -11.63
C ARG A 694 25.79 2.84 -11.84
N ARG A 695 26.30 2.83 -13.09
CA ARG A 695 27.61 3.39 -13.44
C ARG A 695 27.64 4.92 -13.59
N GLY A 696 26.59 5.63 -13.17
CA GLY A 696 26.53 7.09 -13.24
C GLY A 696 25.75 7.64 -14.44
N GLY A 697 25.01 6.79 -15.15
CA GLY A 697 24.13 7.21 -16.25
C GLY A 697 24.74 7.01 -17.65
N GLY A 698 24.04 7.54 -18.66
CA GLY A 698 24.36 7.38 -20.07
C GLY A 698 23.67 6.18 -20.71
N GLY A 699 24.25 5.68 -21.79
CA GLY A 699 23.73 4.60 -22.60
C GLY A 699 24.57 3.33 -22.53
N VAL A 700 23.96 2.23 -22.97
CA VAL A 700 24.65 0.97 -23.21
C VAL A 700 24.17 0.41 -24.53
N THR A 701 25.13 0.14 -25.41
CA THR A 701 24.89 -0.57 -26.66
C THR A 701 25.05 -2.06 -26.41
N VAL A 702 24.00 -2.82 -26.68
CA VAL A 702 23.98 -4.28 -26.58
C VAL A 702 23.98 -4.83 -28.00
N ALA A 703 25.10 -5.40 -28.43
CA ALA A 703 25.27 -5.98 -29.75
C ALA A 703 25.28 -7.51 -29.69
N MET A 704 24.67 -8.14 -30.67
CA MET A 704 24.58 -9.60 -30.84
C MET A 704 24.50 -9.91 -32.34
N GLN A 705 25.59 -10.46 -32.89
CA GLN A 705 25.74 -10.71 -34.33
C GLN A 705 25.34 -9.46 -35.15
N ASP A 706 24.39 -9.59 -36.07
CA ASP A 706 23.91 -8.51 -36.96
C ASP A 706 22.84 -7.61 -36.32
N THR A 707 22.57 -7.77 -35.02
CA THR A 707 21.57 -6.98 -34.29
C THR A 707 22.19 -6.20 -33.17
N SER A 708 21.76 -4.95 -32.98
CA SER A 708 22.14 -4.15 -31.83
C SER A 708 20.95 -3.37 -31.30
N ILE A 709 20.95 -3.10 -30.00
CA ILE A 709 19.98 -2.25 -29.34
C ILE A 709 20.70 -1.28 -28.41
N GLN A 710 20.28 -0.02 -28.43
CA GLN A 710 20.71 0.96 -27.45
C GLN A 710 19.68 1.05 -26.33
N LEU A 711 20.17 0.95 -25.10
CA LEU A 711 19.42 1.17 -23.89
C LEU A 711 19.96 2.41 -23.19
N HIS A 712 19.10 3.16 -22.52
CA HIS A 712 19.50 4.33 -21.75
C HIS A 712 19.24 4.09 -20.25
N ALA A 713 20.05 4.71 -19.39
CA ALA A 713 19.96 4.63 -17.93
C ALA A 713 18.58 5.06 -17.35
N LEU A 714 17.81 5.86 -18.09
CA LEU A 714 16.42 6.21 -17.73
C LEU A 714 15.43 5.06 -17.97
N GLY A 715 15.91 3.91 -18.43
CA GLY A 715 15.11 2.77 -18.85
C GLY A 715 14.27 3.07 -20.09
N THR A 716 14.63 4.06 -20.90
CA THR A 716 13.94 4.44 -22.15
C THR A 716 14.55 3.69 -23.33
N ILE A 717 13.72 3.37 -24.33
CA ILE A 717 14.15 2.78 -25.59
C ILE A 717 13.71 3.63 -26.77
N ALA A 718 14.47 3.60 -27.85
CA ALA A 718 14.15 4.31 -29.09
C ALA A 718 13.08 3.59 -29.94
N SER A 719 13.05 2.25 -29.94
CA SER A 719 12.14 1.46 -30.79
C SER A 719 11.68 0.16 -30.12
N ALA A 720 10.38 0.05 -29.88
CA ALA A 720 9.74 -1.17 -29.38
C ALA A 720 9.86 -2.34 -30.37
N ALA A 721 9.83 -2.07 -31.68
CA ALA A 721 9.98 -3.10 -32.71
C ALA A 721 11.41 -3.69 -32.72
N ALA A 722 12.42 -2.84 -32.56
CA ALA A 722 13.81 -3.29 -32.43
C ALA A 722 14.00 -4.12 -31.15
N LEU A 723 13.41 -3.69 -30.03
CA LEU A 723 13.41 -4.45 -28.79
C LEU A 723 12.75 -5.83 -28.95
N ALA A 724 11.57 -5.89 -29.55
CA ALA A 724 10.87 -7.16 -29.78
C ALA A 724 11.68 -8.11 -30.68
N SER A 725 12.31 -7.59 -31.74
CA SER A 725 13.18 -8.36 -32.64
C SER A 725 14.40 -8.93 -31.89
N PHE A 726 15.02 -8.14 -31.02
CA PHE A 726 16.12 -8.60 -30.18
C PHE A 726 15.65 -9.70 -29.19
N CYS A 727 14.51 -9.50 -28.53
CA CYS A 727 13.95 -10.45 -27.57
C CYS A 727 13.50 -11.79 -28.18
N ALA A 728 13.30 -11.86 -29.51
CA ALA A 728 12.92 -13.09 -30.20
C ALA A 728 14.05 -14.13 -30.28
N LYS A 729 15.29 -13.71 -30.03
CA LYS A 729 16.50 -14.52 -30.23
C LYS A 729 16.62 -15.58 -29.11
N PRO A 730 16.82 -16.87 -29.44
CA PRO A 730 16.79 -17.96 -28.46
C PRO A 730 18.06 -18.04 -27.61
N VAL A 731 19.21 -17.74 -28.20
CA VAL A 731 20.52 -17.71 -27.56
C VAL A 731 21.37 -16.68 -28.30
N GLY A 732 22.33 -16.07 -27.62
CA GLY A 732 23.33 -15.30 -28.33
C GLY A 732 24.49 -14.80 -27.47
N ASP A 733 25.52 -14.43 -28.21
CA ASP A 733 26.76 -13.85 -27.71
C ASP A 733 26.62 -12.33 -27.69
N LEU A 734 26.70 -11.76 -26.50
CA LEU A 734 26.44 -10.35 -26.26
C LEU A 734 27.75 -9.60 -26.12
N THR A 735 27.85 -8.47 -26.80
CA THR A 735 28.84 -7.43 -26.52
C THR A 735 28.11 -6.24 -25.93
N LEU A 736 28.42 -5.91 -24.68
CA LEU A 736 27.92 -4.73 -23.99
C LEU A 736 28.98 -3.64 -24.09
N THR A 737 28.61 -2.48 -24.61
CA THR A 737 29.47 -1.30 -24.64
C THR A 737 28.80 -0.18 -23.84
N PHE A 738 29.37 0.16 -22.70
CA PHE A 738 28.89 1.25 -21.85
C PHE A 738 29.46 2.58 -22.35
N ASP A 739 28.60 3.58 -22.50
CA ASP A 739 29.00 4.93 -22.91
C ASP A 739 28.26 5.98 -22.08
N HIS A 740 29.00 6.64 -21.20
CA HIS A 740 28.50 7.68 -20.31
C HIS A 740 28.13 8.98 -21.03
N SER A 741 28.59 9.16 -22.27
CA SER A 741 28.32 10.34 -23.09
C SER A 741 27.07 10.20 -23.97
N THR A 742 26.52 8.99 -24.10
CA THR A 742 25.32 8.76 -24.91
C THR A 742 24.14 9.55 -24.32
N PRO A 743 23.55 10.50 -25.08
CA PRO A 743 22.39 11.26 -24.62
C PRO A 743 21.14 10.38 -24.54
N ALA A 744 20.13 10.86 -23.80
CA ALA A 744 18.81 10.26 -23.86
C ALA A 744 18.28 10.30 -25.31
N PRO A 745 17.59 9.25 -25.79
CA PRO A 745 17.11 9.22 -27.16
C PRO A 745 16.10 10.35 -27.42
N ASP A 746 16.26 11.08 -28.53
CA ASP A 746 15.36 12.17 -28.93
C ASP A 746 13.90 11.71 -29.11
N THR A 747 13.73 10.44 -29.50
CA THR A 747 12.43 9.78 -29.63
C THR A 747 12.35 8.63 -28.63
N ILE A 748 11.36 8.68 -27.74
CA ILE A 748 11.11 7.66 -26.72
C ILE A 748 9.87 6.85 -27.13
N ALA A 749 10.00 5.53 -27.21
CA ALA A 749 8.85 4.66 -27.44
C ALA A 749 7.85 4.77 -26.26
N PRO A 750 6.53 4.82 -26.54
CA PRO A 750 5.53 4.92 -25.49
C PRO A 750 5.56 3.69 -24.59
N ARG A 751 5.41 3.90 -23.28
CA ARG A 751 5.26 2.81 -22.31
C ARG A 751 3.79 2.39 -22.21
N LEU A 752 3.55 1.09 -22.19
CA LEU A 752 2.24 0.52 -21.90
C LEU A 752 1.92 0.69 -20.41
N LEU A 753 0.65 0.98 -20.12
CA LEU A 753 0.11 1.04 -18.75
C LEU A 753 -0.46 -0.29 -18.28
N SER A 754 -0.61 -1.26 -19.19
CA SER A 754 -1.15 -2.58 -18.91
C SER A 754 -0.65 -3.57 -19.96
N ALA A 755 -0.43 -4.82 -19.54
CA ALA A 755 -0.10 -5.94 -20.39
C ALA A 755 -1.35 -6.38 -21.18
N PRO A 756 -1.36 -6.31 -22.52
CA PRO A 756 -2.46 -6.89 -23.28
C PRO A 756 -2.47 -8.41 -23.10
N VAL A 757 -3.65 -9.00 -22.90
CA VAL A 757 -3.82 -10.48 -22.82
C VAL A 757 -3.77 -11.06 -24.24
N ASN A 758 -2.60 -11.01 -24.86
CA ASN A 758 -2.40 -11.54 -26.22
C ASN A 758 -1.93 -13.02 -26.21
N ASP A 759 -1.46 -13.51 -25.06
CA ASP A 759 -1.01 -14.89 -24.87
C ASP A 759 -1.67 -15.51 -23.63
N ALA A 760 -2.93 -15.93 -23.81
CA ALA A 760 -3.72 -16.55 -22.75
C ALA A 760 -3.11 -17.87 -22.25
N HIS A 761 -2.38 -18.60 -23.10
CA HIS A 761 -1.69 -19.81 -22.70
C HIS A 761 -0.56 -19.47 -21.70
N ALA A 762 0.27 -18.47 -22.02
CA ALA A 762 1.36 -18.10 -21.12
C ALA A 762 0.86 -17.64 -19.75
N LEU A 763 -0.22 -16.85 -19.71
CA LEU A 763 -0.82 -16.42 -18.44
C LEU A 763 -1.31 -17.61 -17.62
N LYS A 764 -2.02 -18.56 -18.24
CA LYS A 764 -2.55 -19.75 -17.55
C LYS A 764 -1.44 -20.61 -16.95
N GLU A 765 -0.34 -20.82 -17.68
CA GLU A 765 0.80 -21.60 -17.17
C GLU A 765 1.53 -20.87 -16.03
N LEU A 766 1.69 -19.55 -16.13
CA LEU A 766 2.25 -18.74 -15.04
C LEU A 766 1.34 -18.75 -13.81
N GLU A 767 0.01 -18.70 -13.98
CA GLU A 767 -0.95 -18.83 -12.89
C GLU A 767 -0.85 -20.21 -12.23
N ALA A 768 -0.73 -21.29 -13.01
CA ALA A 768 -0.53 -22.64 -12.49
C ALA A 768 0.77 -22.76 -11.68
N LEU A 769 1.85 -22.12 -12.11
CA LEU A 769 3.09 -22.03 -11.34
C LEU A 769 2.89 -21.18 -10.07
N ALA A 770 2.23 -20.03 -10.17
CA ALA A 770 1.97 -19.14 -9.05
C ALA A 770 1.11 -19.80 -7.95
N LEU A 771 0.17 -20.68 -8.31
CA LEU A 771 -0.63 -21.43 -7.34
C LEU A 771 0.22 -22.36 -6.45
N ARG A 772 1.39 -22.81 -6.92
CA ARG A 772 2.30 -23.66 -6.13
C ARG A 772 2.85 -22.98 -4.87
N VAL A 773 2.78 -21.65 -4.79
CA VAL A 773 3.18 -20.87 -3.61
C VAL A 773 2.04 -20.62 -2.63
N THR A 774 0.83 -21.10 -2.93
CA THR A 774 -0.33 -20.97 -2.06
C THR A 774 -0.46 -22.17 -1.13
N VAL A 775 -1.10 -22.01 0.01
CA VAL A 775 -1.35 -23.10 0.96
C VAL A 775 -2.85 -23.40 0.99
N PRO A 776 -3.27 -24.67 0.85
CA PRO A 776 -4.67 -25.07 1.00
C PRO A 776 -5.21 -24.68 2.38
N SER A 777 -6.50 -24.36 2.47
CA SER A 777 -7.10 -24.01 3.76
C SER A 777 -7.14 -25.21 4.71
N SER A 778 -6.64 -25.03 5.93
CA SER A 778 -6.85 -25.94 7.05
C SER A 778 -8.13 -25.58 7.81
N GLY A 779 -8.70 -26.52 8.58
CA GLY A 779 -9.85 -26.24 9.45
C GLY A 779 -9.58 -25.11 10.47
N ARG A 780 -8.33 -24.96 10.92
CA ARG A 780 -7.89 -23.91 11.85
C ARG A 780 -7.75 -22.54 11.17
N SER A 781 -7.22 -22.53 9.94
CA SER A 781 -7.10 -21.30 9.14
C SER A 781 -8.47 -20.68 8.83
N LEU A 782 -9.50 -21.50 8.66
CA LEU A 782 -10.89 -21.06 8.50
C LEU A 782 -11.47 -20.52 9.82
N GLY A 783 -11.18 -21.17 10.96
CA GLY A 783 -11.62 -20.74 12.29
C GLY A 783 -11.02 -19.38 12.71
N GLY A 784 -9.71 -19.20 12.57
CA GLY A 784 -9.00 -17.95 12.91
C GLY A 784 -9.28 -16.78 11.96
N ALA A 785 -9.96 -17.05 10.84
CA ALA A 785 -10.43 -16.06 9.87
C ALA A 785 -11.89 -15.63 10.09
N GLY A 786 -12.52 -16.06 11.19
CA GLY A 786 -13.92 -15.75 11.52
C GLY A 786 -14.94 -16.78 11.02
N GLY A 787 -14.53 -18.01 10.66
CA GLY A 787 -15.37 -19.00 9.98
C GLY A 787 -16.65 -19.48 10.69
N GLN A 788 -16.85 -19.21 11.99
CA GLN A 788 -17.92 -19.85 12.79
C GLN A 788 -18.95 -18.91 13.45
N GLY A 789 -18.89 -17.59 13.26
CA GLY A 789 -19.87 -16.64 13.82
C GLY A 789 -20.85 -16.11 12.78
N GLY A 790 -22.13 -15.96 13.13
CA GLY A 790 -23.07 -15.13 12.37
C GLY A 790 -22.58 -13.68 12.39
N ASP A 791 -22.11 -13.19 11.25
CA ASP A 791 -21.45 -11.88 11.11
C ASP A 791 -22.43 -10.69 11.01
N ASN A 792 -23.74 -10.99 10.98
CA ASN A 792 -24.81 -9.99 10.87
C ASN A 792 -25.22 -9.48 12.25
N ASP A 793 -24.50 -8.46 12.72
CA ASP A 793 -25.00 -7.35 13.55
C ASP A 793 -24.07 -6.13 13.36
#